data_AF-A0A1V6EQ12-F1
#
_entry.id   AF-A0A1V6EQ12-F1
#
_cell.length_a   1.000
_cell.length_b   1.000
_cell.length_c   1.000
_cell.angle_alpha   90.00
_cell.angle_beta   90.00
_cell.angle_gamma   90.00
#
_symmetry.space_group_name_H-M   'P 1'
#
loop_
_entity.id
_entity.type
_entity.pdbx_description
1 polymer ?
#
loop_
_entity_poly.entity_id
_entity_poly.type
_entity_poly.pdbx_seq_one_letter_code
_entity_poly.pdbx_strand_id
1 'polypeptide(L)'
;MKVTHDMYGRAAKCVACHRKWFVPKEDEIPEGTEVIQLAEHAELLRETGVFLRPQSGGSLTGEENVHTPPVGSTGGAEDRGGRPAEGGDTCGKNPLPEYEAPGEPAVKPADPAVGGEEEGLPEEPFGKPDSLAPEPIRSKRKSPFETWEPLRLLCSYQKAFEQLEQRVLADEERGITNEVLEAYARSLRNLRDKFHAKLQLAHESVLKQLTGIEGEIDRLTVALRVGEVDLQHFIANTNALRLSRESLVRLDYNLQAWRQVDDPYEAGGQAVVAMDAFDPEYFDLELPKPVALDDTRPLSVLYSDELRSTLQERTSVEQRIAEWRRIAESRPEKSADVPVGLAEAEAGFKRAKAKIVFLRQRMQQLLADSSHDLDSLQKYRREVLERDRKKQLKRGTKTALLQELEKAESILVRSEAHLRQALHANASAEVPLPTPTLMEQAKPTRLSYRFSCTLGMYVAGVVLVLPVLLFLSWRETGEIHRIVLLPALVVLAQPGALLFRDAWGRMVAAVFLWMVLCAMLVAALLSFARYAPIHAGRNITPYLDSPGMLLAASFFFFGIAVGDAIVKGYHLNLKKAVTLVLGCAFLSAGVPAVTYAWAQQAHAPVAPARAVPAEREPAPALVQATETTVPVAGTAPEGESASIPSGALPVEGPVVEPVTNPDSEPGATVRQPGSEGEAVPYTGGLPVVFSLHGVVHGEGISPVFRASVQYPDQTETSLTLRLGQGIVGDWRASEYNAEAKKLTITNGKKMLLLNPGDHVSIDSATTMEPGQPEK
;
A
#
# COMPACT_ATOMS: atom_id res chain seq x y z
N MET A 1 27.42 -19.95 29.63
CA MET A 1 26.13 -19.25 29.44
C MET A 1 25.59 -18.95 30.83
N LYS A 2 25.34 -17.69 31.17
CA LYS A 2 24.79 -17.33 32.49
C LYS A 2 23.28 -17.61 32.47
N VAL A 3 22.77 -18.32 33.47
CA VAL A 3 21.34 -18.62 33.65
C VAL A 3 20.79 -17.64 34.67
N THR A 4 19.68 -16.98 34.37
CA THR A 4 18.96 -16.12 35.32
C THR A 4 17.77 -16.88 35.92
N HIS A 5 17.25 -16.40 37.06
CA HIS A 5 16.17 -17.08 37.81
C HIS A 5 14.94 -17.38 36.94
N ASP A 6 14.56 -16.44 36.07
CA ASP A 6 13.41 -16.58 35.15
C ASP A 6 13.56 -17.71 34.11
N MET A 7 14.79 -18.22 33.91
CA MET A 7 15.10 -19.24 32.92
C MET A 7 14.95 -20.66 33.45
N TYR A 8 14.86 -20.86 34.78
CA TYR A 8 14.74 -22.20 35.37
C TYR A 8 13.53 -22.96 34.85
N GLY A 9 13.73 -24.24 34.53
CA GLY A 9 12.71 -25.12 33.97
C GLY A 9 12.28 -24.83 32.52
N ARG A 10 12.84 -23.81 31.85
CA ARG A 10 12.47 -23.44 30.48
C ARG A 10 13.35 -24.12 29.43
N ALA A 11 12.81 -24.26 28.21
CA ALA A 11 13.58 -24.71 27.06
C ALA A 11 14.59 -23.65 26.62
N ALA A 12 15.86 -24.02 26.50
CA ALA A 12 16.96 -23.16 26.09
C ALA A 12 17.80 -23.81 24.97
N LYS A 13 18.72 -23.01 24.42
CA LYS A 13 19.72 -23.46 23.45
C LYS A 13 21.07 -22.97 23.91
N CYS A 14 22.03 -23.87 24.08
CA CYS A 14 23.38 -23.49 24.48
C CYS A 14 24.03 -22.62 23.39
N VAL A 15 24.63 -21.51 23.79
CA VAL A 15 25.27 -20.55 22.86
C VAL A 15 26.54 -21.14 22.24
N ALA A 16 27.27 -21.99 22.96
CA ALA A 16 28.54 -22.56 22.52
C ALA A 16 28.38 -23.77 21.59
N CYS A 17 27.59 -24.78 22.00
CA CYS A 17 27.44 -26.03 21.24
C CYS A 17 26.13 -26.13 20.44
N HIS A 18 25.27 -25.11 20.52
CA HIS A 18 23.97 -25.04 19.84
C HIS A 18 23.00 -26.21 20.13
N ARG A 19 23.30 -27.07 21.11
CA ARG A 19 22.38 -28.12 21.57
C ARG A 19 21.19 -27.53 22.30
N LYS A 20 20.01 -28.09 22.05
CA LYS A 20 18.76 -27.74 22.73
C LYS A 20 18.72 -28.49 24.06
N TRP A 21 18.35 -27.80 25.13
CA TRP A 21 18.29 -28.37 26.47
C TRP A 21 17.18 -27.73 27.30
N PHE A 22 16.80 -28.35 28.40
CA PHE A 22 15.98 -27.75 29.45
C PHE A 22 16.90 -27.20 30.52
N VAL A 23 16.71 -25.94 30.88
CA VAL A 23 17.37 -25.39 32.07
C VAL A 23 16.84 -26.16 33.28
N PRO A 24 17.72 -26.70 34.16
CA PRO A 24 17.31 -27.32 35.41
C PRO A 24 16.35 -26.43 36.18
N LYS A 25 15.50 -27.01 37.00
CA LYS A 25 14.78 -26.22 38.00
C LYS A 25 15.71 -25.88 39.17
N GLU A 26 15.34 -24.88 39.95
CA GLU A 26 16.13 -24.46 41.11
C GLU A 26 16.31 -25.59 42.14
N ASP A 27 15.32 -26.47 42.29
CA ASP A 27 15.33 -27.67 43.13
C ASP A 27 16.17 -28.84 42.57
N GLU A 28 16.59 -28.78 41.30
CA GLU A 28 17.40 -29.81 40.64
C GLU A 28 18.91 -29.50 40.69
N ILE A 29 19.30 -28.33 41.21
CA ILE A 29 20.71 -27.89 41.27
C ILE A 29 21.25 -28.20 42.67
N PRO A 30 22.31 -29.01 42.81
CA PRO A 30 22.91 -29.29 44.11
C PRO A 30 23.48 -28.00 44.74
N GLU A 31 23.26 -27.82 46.04
CA GLU A 31 23.76 -26.67 46.79
C GLU A 31 25.28 -26.50 46.59
N GLY A 32 25.71 -25.30 46.17
CA GLY A 32 27.11 -24.98 45.87
C GLY A 32 27.56 -25.22 44.43
N THR A 33 26.67 -25.65 43.52
CA THR A 33 27.01 -25.84 42.10
C THR A 33 26.89 -24.54 41.32
N GLU A 34 28.03 -23.93 40.96
CA GLU A 34 28.05 -22.70 40.14
C GLU A 34 28.12 -22.97 38.62
N VAL A 35 28.57 -24.15 38.20
CA VAL A 35 28.77 -24.52 36.78
C VAL A 35 28.26 -25.92 36.50
N ILE A 36 27.42 -26.07 35.47
CA ILE A 36 26.92 -27.35 34.97
C ILE A 36 27.44 -27.58 33.54
N GLN A 37 28.12 -28.70 33.31
CA GLN A 37 28.59 -29.08 31.98
C GLN A 37 27.54 -29.91 31.24
N LEU A 38 26.97 -29.35 30.17
CA LEU A 38 25.95 -30.00 29.34
C LEU A 38 26.38 -31.34 28.69
N ALA A 39 27.69 -31.60 28.60
CA ALA A 39 28.19 -32.88 28.08
C ALA A 39 27.96 -34.04 29.07
N GLU A 40 27.89 -33.73 30.36
CA GLU A 40 27.77 -34.70 31.45
C GLU A 40 26.30 -34.98 31.83
N HIS A 41 25.37 -34.16 31.32
CA HIS A 41 23.94 -34.21 31.65
C HIS A 41 23.06 -34.41 30.41
N ALA A 42 23.01 -35.65 29.91
CA ALA A 42 22.21 -36.00 28.74
C ALA A 42 20.69 -35.85 28.99
N GLU A 43 20.24 -36.00 30.23
CA GLU A 43 18.87 -35.83 30.70
C GLU A 43 18.34 -34.39 30.61
N LEU A 44 19.24 -33.42 30.42
CA LEU A 44 18.87 -32.03 30.14
C LEU A 44 18.70 -31.79 28.65
N LEU A 45 19.19 -32.67 27.76
CA LEU A 45 19.08 -32.47 26.31
C LEU A 45 17.65 -32.67 25.83
N ARG A 46 17.26 -31.86 24.84
CA ARG A 46 15.87 -31.75 24.37
C ARG A 46 15.76 -32.08 22.90
N GLU A 47 14.77 -32.91 22.56
CA GLU A 47 14.40 -33.21 21.17
C GLU A 47 13.71 -32.03 20.46
N THR A 48 13.73 -32.06 19.13
CA THR A 48 13.18 -30.96 18.33
C THR A 48 11.65 -31.00 18.32
N GLY A 49 11.01 -30.00 18.94
CA GLY A 49 9.55 -29.84 18.96
C GLY A 49 8.92 -29.95 20.35
N VAL A 50 9.67 -30.40 21.36
CA VAL A 50 9.19 -30.57 22.74
C VAL A 50 9.53 -29.34 23.56
N PHE A 51 8.58 -28.51 23.98
CA PHE A 51 8.84 -27.25 24.71
C PHE A 51 8.52 -27.30 26.21
N LEU A 52 7.85 -28.35 26.64
CA LEU A 52 7.55 -28.62 28.04
C LEU A 52 8.32 -29.87 28.45
N ARG A 53 9.05 -29.80 29.55
CA ARG A 53 9.72 -30.97 30.10
C ARG A 53 8.63 -31.93 30.59
N PRO A 54 8.56 -33.19 30.12
CA PRO A 54 7.64 -34.16 30.69
C PRO A 54 7.95 -34.27 32.18
N GLN A 55 6.93 -34.14 33.03
CA GLN A 55 7.11 -34.30 34.47
C GLN A 55 7.53 -35.75 34.71
N SER A 56 8.81 -35.99 34.96
CA SER A 56 9.25 -37.24 35.53
C SER A 56 8.63 -37.33 36.92
N GLY A 57 7.59 -38.17 37.04
CA GLY A 57 7.07 -38.59 38.33
C GLY A 57 8.25 -39.07 39.18
N GLY A 58 8.28 -38.62 40.43
CA GLY A 58 9.24 -39.11 41.38
C GLY A 58 9.16 -40.63 41.49
N SER A 59 10.33 -41.26 41.48
CA SER A 59 10.75 -42.24 42.49
C SER A 59 11.66 -43.30 41.86
N LEU A 60 12.93 -43.30 42.25
CA LEU A 60 13.62 -44.57 42.48
C LEU A 60 13.48 -44.86 43.97
N THR A 61 12.56 -45.74 44.32
CA THR A 61 12.83 -46.99 45.04
C THR A 61 11.52 -47.76 45.20
N GLY A 62 11.57 -49.05 44.90
CA GLY A 62 10.56 -50.01 45.32
C GLY A 62 9.80 -50.67 44.18
N GLU A 63 10.40 -51.74 43.65
CA GLU A 63 9.71 -52.85 43.02
C GLU A 63 8.43 -53.24 43.77
N GLU A 64 7.32 -53.45 43.09
CA GLU A 64 6.78 -54.79 42.85
C GLU A 64 5.43 -54.75 42.11
N ASN A 65 5.40 -55.53 41.05
CA ASN A 65 4.32 -56.44 40.64
C ASN A 65 2.90 -55.91 40.30
N VAL A 66 2.65 -56.00 38.99
CA VAL A 66 1.61 -56.87 38.38
C VAL A 66 0.17 -56.31 38.29
N HIS A 67 -0.26 -56.30 37.02
CA HIS A 67 -1.58 -56.55 36.45
C HIS A 67 -2.32 -55.43 35.71
N THR A 68 -2.70 -55.87 34.51
CA THR A 68 -3.40 -55.28 33.37
C THR A 68 -4.86 -54.88 33.68
N PRO A 69 -5.52 -54.14 32.76
CA PRO A 69 -6.65 -53.24 33.04
C PRO A 69 -8.02 -53.93 32.89
N PRO A 70 -9.13 -53.22 33.18
CA PRO A 70 -10.05 -52.84 32.10
C PRO A 70 -10.64 -51.42 32.26
N VAL A 71 -10.86 -50.64 31.20
CA VAL A 71 -12.03 -50.59 30.30
C VAL A 71 -13.36 -50.31 31.01
N GLY A 72 -13.92 -49.12 30.73
CA GLY A 72 -15.30 -48.98 30.26
C GLY A 72 -16.36 -48.42 31.21
N SER A 73 -17.13 -47.49 30.63
CA SER A 73 -18.60 -47.37 30.76
C SER A 73 -19.18 -46.37 31.78
N THR A 74 -19.95 -45.41 31.21
CA THR A 74 -21.28 -44.92 31.65
C THR A 74 -21.44 -44.49 33.11
N GLY A 75 -21.81 -43.27 33.46
CA GLY A 75 -22.92 -42.48 32.91
C GLY A 75 -23.90 -42.17 34.06
N GLY A 76 -24.47 -40.96 34.06
CA GLY A 76 -25.82 -40.72 34.58
C GLY A 76 -25.99 -40.20 36.02
N ALA A 77 -26.60 -39.01 36.08
CA ALA A 77 -27.69 -38.58 36.96
C ALA A 77 -27.37 -38.26 38.45
N GLU A 78 -27.51 -36.98 38.82
CA GLU A 78 -28.61 -36.41 39.65
C GLU A 78 -28.25 -36.52 41.15
N ASP A 79 -28.49 -35.56 42.04
CA ASP A 79 -29.67 -34.72 42.22
C ASP A 79 -29.34 -33.62 43.27
N ARG A 80 -30.14 -32.54 43.25
CA ARG A 80 -30.51 -31.58 44.32
C ARG A 80 -29.46 -31.15 45.38
N GLY A 81 -29.25 -29.87 45.65
CA GLY A 81 -30.21 -28.78 45.77
C GLY A 81 -30.13 -28.21 47.19
N GLY A 82 -30.03 -26.88 47.35
CA GLY A 82 -30.12 -26.24 48.66
C GLY A 82 -29.39 -24.90 48.81
N ARG A 83 -30.10 -23.82 48.53
CA ARG A 83 -29.96 -22.48 49.14
C ARG A 83 -31.33 -22.19 49.81
N PRO A 84 -31.56 -21.09 50.57
CA PRO A 84 -30.68 -20.12 51.23
C PRO A 84 -31.15 -19.77 52.67
N ALA A 85 -30.44 -18.86 53.37
CA ALA A 85 -30.92 -17.86 54.36
C ALA A 85 -29.77 -17.48 55.31
N GLU A 86 -29.65 -16.34 55.97
CA GLU A 86 -30.15 -14.96 55.91
C GLU A 86 -29.34 -14.20 56.99
N GLY A 87 -29.20 -12.87 56.85
CA GLY A 87 -29.28 -11.94 57.98
C GLY A 87 -28.00 -11.46 58.68
N GLY A 88 -27.78 -10.13 58.62
CA GLY A 88 -27.48 -9.37 59.85
C GLY A 88 -26.32 -8.37 59.81
N ASP A 89 -26.64 -7.09 59.60
CA ASP A 89 -25.79 -5.89 59.71
C ASP A 89 -25.16 -5.65 61.10
N THR A 90 -24.03 -4.92 61.17
CA THR A 90 -23.95 -3.58 61.82
C THR A 90 -22.58 -2.89 61.75
N CYS A 91 -22.66 -1.64 61.30
CA CYS A 91 -21.84 -0.41 61.42
C CYS A 91 -20.74 -0.25 62.51
N GLY A 92 -19.58 0.33 62.13
CA GLY A 92 -19.12 1.61 62.70
C GLY A 92 -17.67 1.79 63.21
N LYS A 93 -16.96 2.77 62.59
CA LYS A 93 -15.96 3.75 63.13
C LYS A 93 -14.45 3.58 62.86
N ASN A 94 -13.93 4.57 62.10
CA ASN A 94 -12.53 5.01 61.89
C ASN A 94 -11.85 5.54 63.19
N PRO A 95 -10.50 5.71 63.27
CA PRO A 95 -9.78 6.86 62.67
C PRO A 95 -8.34 6.61 62.14
N LEU A 96 -7.92 7.48 61.20
CA LEU A 96 -6.53 7.83 60.81
C LEU A 96 -5.84 8.70 61.90
N PRO A 97 -4.50 8.74 61.97
CA PRO A 97 -3.68 9.91 61.55
C PRO A 97 -2.29 9.49 60.96
N GLU A 98 -1.35 10.29 60.43
CA GLU A 98 -1.16 11.67 59.93
C GLU A 98 0.31 11.77 59.37
N TYR A 99 0.63 12.84 58.64
CA TYR A 99 1.83 13.10 57.81
C TYR A 99 3.14 13.42 58.57
N GLU A 100 4.31 13.27 57.90
CA GLU A 100 5.40 14.28 57.85
C GLU A 100 6.53 13.93 56.84
N ALA A 101 7.07 14.95 56.15
CA ALA A 101 8.30 14.95 55.33
C ALA A 101 9.15 16.16 55.77
N PRO A 102 10.51 16.13 55.68
CA PRO A 102 11.19 17.01 54.70
C PRO A 102 12.64 16.61 54.26
N GLY A 103 13.12 17.16 53.12
CA GLY A 103 14.52 17.61 52.98
C GLY A 103 15.32 17.23 51.70
N GLU A 104 15.43 18.15 50.74
CA GLU A 104 16.53 18.25 49.74
C GLU A 104 17.79 18.93 50.36
N PRO A 105 19.00 18.79 49.75
CA PRO A 105 19.59 19.98 49.10
C PRO A 105 20.45 19.73 47.84
N ALA A 106 20.85 20.85 47.21
CA ALA A 106 21.33 21.05 45.84
C ALA A 106 22.87 21.18 45.63
N VAL A 107 23.36 20.68 44.49
CA VAL A 107 24.16 21.28 43.37
C VAL A 107 25.44 22.18 43.59
N LYS A 108 26.60 21.68 43.06
CA LYS A 108 27.78 22.30 42.33
C LYS A 108 28.91 23.08 43.07
N PRO A 109 30.07 23.43 42.42
CA PRO A 109 31.03 22.70 41.52
C PRO A 109 32.55 23.00 41.80
N ALA A 110 33.52 22.28 41.20
CA ALA A 110 34.87 22.81 40.82
C ALA A 110 35.77 21.79 40.04
N ASP A 111 36.36 22.25 38.93
CA ASP A 111 37.59 21.78 38.23
C ASP A 111 38.71 22.83 38.49
N PRO A 112 39.98 22.75 37.96
CA PRO A 112 40.81 21.67 37.39
C PRO A 112 42.26 21.61 37.98
N ALA A 113 43.10 20.64 37.56
CA ALA A 113 44.51 20.81 37.10
C ALA A 113 45.51 19.65 37.41
N VAL A 114 46.12 19.13 36.32
CA VAL A 114 47.56 18.88 36.09
C VAL A 114 48.28 17.68 36.77
N GLY A 115 48.67 16.71 35.93
CA GLY A 115 50.08 16.33 35.67
C GLY A 115 50.72 15.23 36.51
N GLY A 116 51.22 14.17 35.85
CA GLY A 116 52.21 13.24 36.41
C GLY A 116 52.17 11.85 35.78
N GLU A 117 53.07 11.61 34.82
CA GLU A 117 53.44 10.29 34.29
C GLU A 117 54.16 9.47 35.36
N GLU A 118 53.86 8.16 35.49
CA GLU A 118 54.87 7.15 35.83
C GLU A 118 54.35 5.74 35.48
N GLU A 119 55.18 5.02 34.73
CA GLU A 119 55.03 3.63 34.31
C GLU A 119 55.32 2.66 35.46
N GLY A 120 54.52 1.60 35.61
CA GLY A 120 54.82 0.50 36.52
C GLY A 120 53.75 -0.60 36.46
N LEU A 121 54.16 -1.81 36.06
CA LEU A 121 53.33 -3.00 35.83
C LEU A 121 52.36 -3.35 36.98
N PRO A 122 51.19 -3.96 36.70
CA PRO A 122 50.21 -4.32 37.72
C PRO A 122 50.43 -5.74 38.27
N GLU A 123 50.56 -5.86 39.59
CA GLU A 123 50.17 -7.04 40.36
C GLU A 123 48.71 -6.90 40.81
N GLU A 124 47.90 -7.94 40.61
CA GLU A 124 46.49 -7.99 41.04
C GLU A 124 46.36 -8.00 42.58
N PRO A 125 45.31 -7.37 43.11
CA PRO A 125 44.45 -8.11 44.03
C PRO A 125 42.94 -7.84 43.83
N PHE A 126 42.19 -8.94 43.77
CA PHE A 126 40.82 -9.14 44.27
C PHE A 126 39.92 -7.91 44.55
N GLY A 127 38.92 -7.74 43.68
CA GLY A 127 37.49 -7.78 44.07
C GLY A 127 36.78 -6.50 44.50
N LYS A 128 35.99 -5.91 43.58
CA LYS A 128 34.67 -5.26 43.81
C LYS A 128 33.93 -5.02 42.47
N PRO A 129 32.59 -4.83 42.45
CA PRO A 129 31.64 -5.75 41.84
C PRO A 129 31.15 -5.35 40.44
N ASP A 130 30.93 -6.38 39.61
CA ASP A 130 29.94 -6.51 38.54
C ASP A 130 29.48 -5.24 37.81
N SER A 131 30.32 -4.75 36.89
CA SER A 131 29.82 -4.06 35.70
C SER A 131 29.21 -5.10 34.76
N LEU A 132 27.89 -5.26 34.83
CA LEU A 132 27.02 -6.08 33.95
C LEU A 132 26.96 -5.59 32.49
N ALA A 133 27.99 -4.93 31.98
CA ALA A 133 28.08 -4.60 30.56
C ALA A 133 28.72 -5.80 29.84
N PRO A 134 27.97 -6.59 29.03
CA PRO A 134 28.62 -7.54 28.16
C PRO A 134 29.53 -6.75 27.21
N GLU A 135 30.81 -7.08 27.19
CA GLU A 135 31.72 -6.62 26.15
C GLU A 135 31.06 -6.85 24.78
N PRO A 136 31.14 -5.88 23.85
CA PRO A 136 30.46 -5.99 22.58
C PRO A 136 31.00 -7.21 21.82
N ILE A 137 30.14 -8.22 21.67
CA ILE A 137 30.32 -9.34 20.76
C ILE A 137 30.80 -8.74 19.43
N ARG A 138 32.04 -9.03 19.03
CA ARG A 138 32.64 -8.62 17.74
C ARG A 138 31.56 -8.63 16.66
N SER A 139 31.22 -7.44 16.16
CA SER A 139 30.16 -7.27 15.17
C SER A 139 30.43 -8.20 13.99
N LYS A 140 29.55 -9.17 13.75
CA LYS A 140 29.60 -9.98 12.52
C LYS A 140 29.63 -9.02 11.33
N ARG A 141 30.57 -9.23 10.39
CA ARG A 141 30.68 -8.44 9.16
C ARG A 141 29.31 -8.36 8.49
N LYS A 142 28.81 -7.16 8.24
CA LYS A 142 27.52 -6.92 7.57
C LYS A 142 27.71 -7.05 6.07
N SER A 143 26.86 -7.83 5.40
CA SER A 143 26.82 -7.87 3.93
C SER A 143 25.72 -6.93 3.43
N PRO A 144 26.00 -6.07 2.43
CA PRO A 144 25.01 -5.16 1.88
C PRO A 144 24.01 -5.96 1.05
N PHE A 145 22.73 -5.67 1.14
CA PHE A 145 21.76 -6.34 0.27
C PHE A 145 21.47 -5.54 -1.01
N GLU A 146 21.89 -4.27 -1.09
CA GLU A 146 21.87 -3.47 -2.31
C GLU A 146 23.27 -3.31 -2.90
N THR A 147 23.34 -3.34 -4.22
CA THR A 147 24.56 -3.08 -4.98
C THR A 147 24.70 -1.58 -5.21
N TRP A 148 25.92 -1.07 -5.04
CA TRP A 148 26.25 0.32 -5.34
C TRP A 148 27.38 0.35 -6.38
N GLU A 149 27.05 0.81 -7.58
CA GLU A 149 27.91 0.70 -8.76
C GLU A 149 29.33 1.25 -8.56
N PRO A 150 29.52 2.44 -7.97
CA PRO A 150 30.86 2.97 -7.75
C PRO A 150 31.70 2.09 -6.81
N LEU A 151 31.10 1.47 -5.80
CA LEU A 151 31.80 0.53 -4.93
C LEU A 151 32.16 -0.77 -5.67
N ARG A 152 31.25 -1.26 -6.52
CA ARG A 152 31.51 -2.42 -7.39
C ARG A 152 32.70 -2.19 -8.31
N LEU A 153 32.75 -1.01 -8.96
CA LEU A 153 33.86 -0.62 -9.81
C LEU A 153 35.17 -0.51 -9.02
N LEU A 154 35.16 0.17 -7.86
CA LEU A 154 36.35 0.30 -7.01
C LEU A 154 36.92 -1.07 -6.62
N CYS A 155 36.08 -1.99 -6.15
CA CYS A 155 36.53 -3.34 -5.78
C CYS A 155 37.05 -4.12 -7.00
N SER A 156 36.45 -3.90 -8.18
CA SER A 156 36.90 -4.53 -9.43
C SER A 156 38.26 -4.00 -9.88
N TYR A 157 38.50 -2.69 -9.77
CA TYR A 157 39.81 -2.08 -10.06
C TYR A 157 40.89 -2.53 -9.06
N GLN A 158 40.55 -2.66 -7.77
CA GLN A 158 41.49 -3.20 -6.78
C GLN A 158 41.91 -4.63 -7.11
N LYS A 159 40.95 -5.49 -7.50
CA LYS A 159 41.26 -6.85 -7.95
C LYS A 159 42.06 -6.88 -9.26
N ALA A 160 41.75 -6.00 -10.21
CA ALA A 160 42.52 -5.87 -11.45
C ALA A 160 43.97 -5.41 -11.17
N PHE A 161 44.16 -4.51 -10.19
CA PHE A 161 45.48 -4.10 -9.72
C PHE A 161 46.25 -5.26 -9.07
N GLU A 162 45.62 -6.05 -8.21
CA GLU A 162 46.27 -7.24 -7.61
C GLU A 162 46.72 -8.24 -8.69
N GLN A 163 45.91 -8.45 -9.73
CA GLN A 163 46.28 -9.31 -10.86
C GLN A 163 47.44 -8.73 -11.68
N LEU A 164 47.44 -7.41 -11.90
CA LEU A 164 48.52 -6.70 -12.59
C LEU A 164 49.84 -6.84 -11.84
N GLU A 165 49.80 -6.58 -10.52
CA GLU A 165 50.96 -6.70 -9.63
C GLU A 165 51.55 -8.12 -9.69
N GLN A 166 50.71 -9.15 -9.66
CA GLN A 166 51.15 -10.55 -9.79
C GLN A 166 51.83 -10.85 -11.15
N ARG A 167 51.31 -10.31 -12.26
CA ARG A 167 51.92 -10.50 -13.60
C ARG A 167 53.24 -9.76 -13.76
N VAL A 168 53.36 -8.56 -13.20
CA VAL A 168 54.64 -7.81 -13.19
C VAL A 168 55.67 -8.54 -12.34
N LEU A 169 55.29 -9.07 -11.17
CA LEU A 169 56.16 -9.90 -10.34
C LEU A 169 56.60 -11.20 -11.05
N ALA A 170 55.76 -11.75 -11.92
CA ALA A 170 56.07 -12.92 -12.74
C ALA A 170 56.90 -12.60 -14.01
N ASP A 171 57.28 -11.32 -14.23
CA ASP A 171 57.99 -10.82 -15.42
C ASP A 171 57.23 -11.05 -16.76
N GLU A 172 55.90 -11.19 -16.69
CA GLU A 172 55.02 -11.41 -17.85
C GLU A 172 54.68 -10.10 -18.58
N GLU A 173 54.69 -8.97 -17.87
CA GLU A 173 54.40 -7.63 -18.40
C GLU A 173 55.62 -6.72 -18.39
N ARG A 174 56.45 -6.85 -19.43
CA ARG A 174 57.65 -6.03 -19.63
C ARG A 174 57.28 -4.67 -20.20
N GLY A 175 56.90 -3.74 -19.34
CA GLY A 175 56.59 -2.36 -19.75
C GLY A 175 56.11 -1.44 -18.64
N ILE A 176 55.67 -1.99 -17.51
CA ILE A 176 55.17 -1.24 -16.36
C ILE A 176 56.29 -1.07 -15.34
N THR A 177 56.59 0.18 -14.96
CA THR A 177 57.59 0.48 -13.92
C THR A 177 56.98 0.37 -12.52
N ASN A 178 57.80 0.08 -11.50
CA ASN A 178 57.35 0.09 -10.10
C ASN A 178 56.74 1.44 -9.69
N GLU A 179 57.23 2.56 -10.24
CA GLU A 179 56.68 3.89 -9.98
C GLU A 179 55.21 4.04 -10.43
N VAL A 180 54.85 3.40 -11.56
CA VAL A 180 53.47 3.39 -12.08
C VAL A 180 52.57 2.53 -11.19
N LEU A 181 53.03 1.37 -10.74
CA LEU A 181 52.30 0.53 -9.78
C LEU A 181 52.06 1.27 -8.45
N GLU A 182 53.08 1.95 -7.93
CA GLU A 182 52.94 2.77 -6.72
C GLU A 182 51.98 3.95 -6.90
N ALA A 183 51.92 4.53 -8.10
CA ALA A 183 50.94 5.58 -8.42
C ALA A 183 49.51 5.03 -8.40
N TYR A 184 49.25 3.89 -9.05
CA TYR A 184 47.94 3.22 -8.99
C TYR A 184 47.54 2.84 -7.56
N ALA A 185 48.46 2.24 -6.79
CA ALA A 185 48.21 1.86 -5.40
C ALA A 185 47.87 3.07 -4.51
N ARG A 186 48.54 4.22 -4.72
CA ARG A 186 48.20 5.46 -4.01
C ARG A 186 46.83 6.00 -4.42
N SER A 187 46.52 6.04 -5.71
CA SER A 187 45.23 6.53 -6.21
C SER A 187 44.06 5.68 -5.75
N LEU A 188 44.18 4.34 -5.76
CA LEU A 188 43.14 3.43 -5.27
C LEU A 188 42.92 3.57 -3.76
N ARG A 189 43.99 3.73 -2.97
CA ARG A 189 43.89 4.01 -1.52
C ARG A 189 43.21 5.34 -1.25
N ASN A 190 43.64 6.41 -1.91
CA ASN A 190 43.03 7.74 -1.77
C ASN A 190 41.54 7.72 -2.14
N LEU A 191 41.17 6.99 -3.19
CA LEU A 191 39.78 6.83 -3.60
C LEU A 191 38.99 6.06 -2.54
N ARG A 192 39.52 4.94 -2.04
CA ARG A 192 38.92 4.14 -0.94
C ARG A 192 38.70 4.99 0.32
N ASP A 193 39.65 5.84 0.70
CA ASP A 193 39.52 6.74 1.83
C ASP A 193 38.42 7.80 1.62
N LYS A 194 38.32 8.37 0.40
CA LYS A 194 37.21 9.27 0.02
C LYS A 194 35.86 8.57 0.12
N PHE A 195 35.76 7.32 -0.33
CA PHE A 195 34.55 6.50 -0.19
C PHE A 195 34.16 6.31 1.28
N HIS A 196 35.11 5.89 2.13
CA HIS A 196 34.86 5.71 3.56
C HIS A 196 34.43 7.01 4.25
N ALA A 197 35.08 8.13 3.96
CA ALA A 197 34.72 9.43 4.52
C ALA A 197 33.29 9.84 4.13
N LYS A 198 32.91 9.69 2.84
CA LYS A 198 31.54 9.98 2.37
C LYS A 198 30.49 9.07 3.02
N LEU A 199 30.77 7.76 3.08
CA LEU A 199 29.86 6.80 3.72
C LEU A 199 29.68 7.11 5.22
N GLN A 200 30.73 7.54 5.91
CA GLN A 200 30.67 7.90 7.32
C GLN A 200 29.85 9.18 7.55
N LEU A 201 30.09 10.24 6.78
CA LEU A 201 29.30 11.48 6.86
C LEU A 201 27.81 11.23 6.58
N ALA A 202 27.52 10.38 5.59
CA ALA A 202 26.14 10.00 5.29
C ALA A 202 25.50 9.17 6.40
N HIS A 203 26.25 8.24 7.00
CA HIS A 203 25.77 7.45 8.13
C HIS A 203 25.43 8.35 9.34
N GLU A 204 26.30 9.30 9.68
CA GLU A 204 26.05 10.27 10.76
C GLU A 204 24.81 11.14 10.48
N SER A 205 24.64 11.59 9.22
CA SER A 205 23.45 12.33 8.80
C SER A 205 22.16 11.50 8.92
N VAL A 206 22.20 10.24 8.50
CA VAL A 206 21.05 9.32 8.58
C VAL A 206 20.69 9.04 10.04
N LEU A 207 21.66 8.81 10.93
CA LEU A 207 21.40 8.62 12.37
C LEU A 207 20.73 9.85 13.00
N LYS A 208 21.16 11.05 12.62
CA LYS A 208 20.53 12.30 13.09
C LYS A 208 19.08 12.43 12.61
N GLN A 209 18.78 12.01 11.38
CA GLN A 209 17.41 12.02 10.85
C GLN A 209 16.54 10.95 11.53
N LEU A 210 17.07 9.75 11.75
CA LEU A 210 16.37 8.67 12.45
C LEU A 210 15.98 9.05 13.87
N THR A 211 16.93 9.57 14.65
CA THR A 211 16.66 10.06 16.01
C THR A 211 15.62 11.18 16.05
N GLY A 212 15.64 12.08 15.05
CA GLY A 212 14.61 13.10 14.90
C GLY A 212 13.21 12.53 14.63
N ILE A 213 13.11 11.53 13.74
CA ILE A 213 11.84 10.86 13.41
C ILE A 213 11.32 10.06 14.60
N GLU A 214 12.18 9.31 15.30
CA GLU A 214 11.81 8.55 16.50
C GLU A 214 11.27 9.47 17.60
N GLY A 215 11.97 10.59 17.85
CA GLY A 215 11.49 11.59 18.80
C GLY A 215 10.13 12.21 18.42
N GLU A 216 9.85 12.38 17.12
CA GLU A 216 8.55 12.90 16.67
C GLU A 216 7.42 11.86 16.79
N ILE A 217 7.71 10.58 16.54
CA ILE A 217 6.77 9.48 16.79
C ILE A 217 6.42 9.41 18.28
N ASP A 218 7.42 9.52 19.16
CA ASP A 218 7.21 9.50 20.61
C ASP A 218 6.36 10.69 21.07
N ARG A 219 6.64 11.90 20.54
CA ARG A 219 5.82 13.10 20.81
C ARG A 219 4.37 12.92 20.39
N LEU A 220 4.11 12.45 19.16
CA LEU A 220 2.76 12.19 18.68
C LEU A 220 2.04 11.13 19.52
N THR A 221 2.77 10.12 19.98
CA THR A 221 2.22 9.08 20.85
C THR A 221 1.78 9.64 22.21
N VAL A 222 2.61 10.48 22.84
CA VAL A 222 2.26 11.15 24.09
C VAL A 222 1.07 12.11 23.88
N ALA A 223 1.10 12.91 22.82
CA ALA A 223 0.03 13.86 22.49
C ALA A 223 -1.32 13.16 22.26
N LEU A 224 -1.32 11.99 21.60
CA LEU A 224 -2.52 11.16 21.49
C LEU A 224 -3.01 10.68 22.87
N ARG A 225 -2.11 10.17 23.72
CA ARG A 225 -2.48 9.62 25.04
C ARG A 225 -3.16 10.65 25.95
N VAL A 226 -2.75 11.92 25.86
CA VAL A 226 -3.35 13.05 26.60
C VAL A 226 -4.55 13.64 25.85
N GLY A 227 -4.78 13.19 24.61
CA GLY A 227 -5.87 13.62 23.74
C GLY A 227 -5.69 15.04 23.19
N GLU A 228 -4.45 15.55 23.13
CA GLU A 228 -4.09 16.82 22.47
C GLU A 228 -4.24 16.70 20.94
N VAL A 229 -4.03 15.51 20.41
CA VAL A 229 -4.11 15.16 18.99
C VAL A 229 -5.25 14.17 18.76
N ASP A 230 -5.95 14.30 17.64
CA ASP A 230 -7.01 13.36 17.26
C ASP A 230 -6.44 12.05 16.67
N LEU A 231 -7.26 10.99 16.67
CA LEU A 231 -6.86 9.66 16.23
C LEU A 231 -6.42 9.62 14.76
N GLN A 232 -7.09 10.36 13.89
CA GLN A 232 -6.81 10.33 12.44
C GLN A 232 -5.47 11.01 12.12
N HIS A 233 -5.20 12.14 12.78
CA HIS A 233 -3.94 12.86 12.71
C HIS A 233 -2.78 12.02 13.23
N PHE A 234 -2.98 11.34 14.37
CA PHE A 234 -1.99 10.41 14.90
C PHE A 234 -1.68 9.29 13.89
N ILE A 235 -2.68 8.59 13.36
CA ILE A 235 -2.46 7.48 12.41
C ILE A 235 -1.77 7.97 11.13
N ALA A 236 -2.24 9.07 10.54
CA ALA A 236 -1.70 9.58 9.29
C ALA A 236 -0.23 10.01 9.42
N ASN A 237 0.09 10.79 10.45
CA ASN A 237 1.45 11.29 10.65
C ASN A 237 2.41 10.20 11.10
N THR A 238 1.98 9.32 12.01
CA THR A 238 2.82 8.22 12.50
C THR A 238 3.14 7.24 11.36
N ASN A 239 2.19 6.96 10.47
CA ASN A 239 2.46 6.11 9.29
C ASN A 239 3.47 6.76 8.33
N ALA A 240 3.34 8.07 8.05
CA ALA A 240 4.28 8.79 7.20
C ALA A 240 5.69 8.80 7.81
N LEU A 241 5.80 9.11 9.11
CA LEU A 241 7.07 9.08 9.84
C LEU A 241 7.69 7.68 9.84
N ARG A 242 6.90 6.62 10.04
CA ARG A 242 7.39 5.24 9.98
C ARG A 242 7.86 4.86 8.59
N LEU A 243 7.17 5.25 7.52
CA LEU A 243 7.65 5.03 6.15
C LEU A 243 9.02 5.68 5.91
N SER A 244 9.20 6.93 6.37
CA SER A 244 10.50 7.62 6.31
C SER A 244 11.56 6.97 7.20
N ARG A 245 11.19 6.48 8.39
CA ARG A 245 12.09 5.72 9.27
C ARG A 245 12.58 4.45 8.56
N GLU A 246 11.67 3.68 7.97
CA GLU A 246 12.01 2.42 7.31
C GLU A 246 12.97 2.62 6.11
N SER A 247 12.76 3.66 5.30
CA SER A 247 13.68 3.97 4.19
C SER A 247 15.08 4.37 4.68
N LEU A 248 15.16 5.13 5.76
CA LEU A 248 16.43 5.54 6.37
C LEU A 248 17.14 4.39 7.08
N VAL A 249 16.43 3.52 7.80
CA VAL A 249 17.02 2.33 8.45
C VAL A 249 17.59 1.37 7.40
N ARG A 250 16.92 1.23 6.26
CA ARG A 250 17.43 0.45 5.12
C ARG A 250 18.73 1.04 4.57
N LEU A 251 18.76 2.35 4.36
CA LEU A 251 19.98 3.05 3.91
C LEU A 251 21.10 2.94 4.93
N ASP A 252 20.82 3.14 6.22
CA ASP A 252 21.79 3.00 7.32
C ASP A 252 22.47 1.63 7.32
N TYR A 253 21.68 0.56 7.20
CA TYR A 253 22.22 -0.79 7.11
C TYR A 253 23.19 -0.95 5.94
N ASN A 254 22.80 -0.48 4.75
CA ASN A 254 23.64 -0.56 3.56
C ASN A 254 24.90 0.31 3.66
N LEU A 255 24.81 1.53 4.22
CA LEU A 255 25.99 2.38 4.46
C LEU A 255 27.01 1.68 5.36
N GLN A 256 26.56 1.05 6.45
CA GLN A 256 27.44 0.30 7.35
C GLN A 256 28.03 -0.94 6.67
N ALA A 257 27.25 -1.62 5.84
CA ALA A 257 27.70 -2.81 5.14
C ALA A 257 28.68 -2.48 4.01
N TRP A 258 28.40 -1.46 3.18
CA TRP A 258 29.29 -0.98 2.13
C TRP A 258 30.66 -0.54 2.66
N ARG A 259 30.72 0.02 3.87
CA ARG A 259 32.01 0.32 4.53
C ARG A 259 32.85 -0.91 4.85
N GLN A 260 32.29 -2.11 4.84
CA GLN A 260 32.98 -3.35 5.19
C GLN A 260 33.26 -4.24 3.97
N VAL A 261 32.82 -3.85 2.77
CA VAL A 261 32.99 -4.65 1.55
C VAL A 261 34.33 -4.35 0.90
N ASP A 262 35.09 -5.41 0.70
CA ASP A 262 36.38 -5.39 -0.01
C ASP A 262 36.38 -6.31 -1.24
N ASP A 263 35.42 -7.24 -1.32
CA ASP A 263 35.30 -8.21 -2.41
C ASP A 263 34.34 -7.68 -3.50
N PRO A 264 34.74 -7.65 -4.79
CA PRO A 264 33.85 -7.25 -5.88
C PRO A 264 32.57 -8.11 -5.96
N TYR A 265 32.63 -9.39 -5.61
CA TYR A 265 31.44 -10.25 -5.64
C TYR A 265 30.40 -9.82 -4.59
N GLU A 266 30.85 -9.44 -3.39
CA GLU A 266 29.98 -8.88 -2.35
C GLU A 266 29.44 -7.49 -2.72
N ALA A 267 30.19 -6.70 -3.52
CA ALA A 267 29.78 -5.38 -4.00
C ALA A 267 28.75 -5.42 -5.15
N GLY A 268 28.52 -6.59 -5.76
CA GLY A 268 27.55 -6.76 -6.86
C GLY A 268 28.05 -7.55 -8.06
N GLY A 269 29.22 -8.17 -7.97
CA GLY A 269 29.84 -8.94 -9.05
C GLY A 269 31.09 -8.25 -9.59
N GLN A 270 31.90 -9.00 -10.32
CA GLN A 270 33.12 -8.45 -10.92
C GLN A 270 32.77 -7.69 -12.21
N ALA A 271 33.10 -6.40 -12.26
CA ALA A 271 33.02 -5.62 -13.48
C ALA A 271 34.25 -5.89 -14.36
N VAL A 272 34.05 -5.91 -15.68
CA VAL A 272 35.16 -6.01 -16.64
C VAL A 272 35.81 -4.63 -16.74
N VAL A 273 36.94 -4.46 -16.06
CA VAL A 273 37.70 -3.20 -16.01
C VAL A 273 39.15 -3.43 -16.40
N ALA A 274 39.75 -2.45 -17.08
CA ALA A 274 41.17 -2.44 -17.41
C ALA A 274 41.86 -1.29 -16.65
N MET A 275 43.08 -1.54 -16.14
CA MET A 275 43.82 -0.54 -15.35
C MET A 275 44.18 0.72 -16.15
N ASP A 276 44.36 0.60 -17.47
CA ASP A 276 44.62 1.75 -18.35
C ASP A 276 43.43 2.73 -18.44
N ALA A 277 42.21 2.23 -18.19
CA ALA A 277 41.00 3.04 -18.16
C ALA A 277 40.66 3.55 -16.75
N PHE A 278 41.54 3.34 -15.76
CA PHE A 278 41.33 3.84 -14.40
C PHE A 278 41.61 5.34 -14.32
N ASP A 279 40.56 6.12 -14.09
CA ASP A 279 40.68 7.54 -13.81
C ASP A 279 40.03 7.87 -12.45
N PRO A 280 40.83 8.31 -11.45
CA PRO A 280 40.31 8.63 -10.12
C PRO A 280 39.48 9.92 -10.07
N GLU A 281 39.56 10.81 -11.07
CA GLU A 281 38.84 12.09 -11.09
C GLU A 281 37.40 11.93 -11.59
N TYR A 282 37.14 10.97 -12.49
CA TYR A 282 35.80 10.70 -13.04
C TYR A 282 34.97 9.69 -12.24
N PHE A 283 35.40 9.33 -11.03
CA PHE A 283 34.61 8.46 -10.16
C PHE A 283 33.38 9.21 -9.61
N ASP A 284 32.19 8.86 -10.10
CA ASP A 284 30.94 9.36 -9.54
C ASP A 284 30.70 8.75 -8.15
N LEU A 285 30.88 9.59 -7.13
CA LEU A 285 30.70 9.24 -5.72
C LEU A 285 29.35 9.74 -5.19
N GLU A 286 28.33 9.79 -6.02
CA GLU A 286 26.96 10.04 -5.59
C GLU A 286 26.41 8.86 -4.77
N LEU A 287 25.91 9.18 -3.59
CA LEU A 287 25.28 8.20 -2.71
C LEU A 287 23.84 7.93 -3.16
N PRO A 288 23.39 6.67 -3.09
CA PRO A 288 22.02 6.33 -3.41
C PRO A 288 21.06 7.04 -2.44
N LYS A 289 19.98 7.59 -3.01
CA LYS A 289 18.92 8.22 -2.23
C LYS A 289 18.12 7.16 -1.46
N PRO A 290 17.55 7.49 -0.29
CA PRO A 290 16.66 6.57 0.43
C PRO A 290 15.54 6.06 -0.48
N VAL A 291 15.29 4.76 -0.47
CA VAL A 291 14.24 4.14 -1.28
C VAL A 291 12.87 4.65 -0.83
N ALA A 292 12.12 5.26 -1.74
CA ALA A 292 10.74 5.66 -1.46
C ALA A 292 9.87 4.40 -1.36
N LEU A 293 9.39 4.10 -0.16
CA LEU A 293 8.43 3.03 0.06
C LEU A 293 7.04 3.46 -0.41
N ASP A 294 6.29 2.50 -0.94
CA ASP A 294 4.94 2.69 -1.43
C ASP A 294 3.98 3.08 -0.29
N ASP A 295 3.46 4.31 -0.32
CA ASP A 295 2.56 4.84 0.69
C ASP A 295 1.12 4.30 0.58
N THR A 296 0.83 3.55 -0.48
CA THR A 296 -0.50 2.97 -0.76
C THR A 296 -0.70 1.60 -0.13
N ARG A 297 0.35 1.02 0.46
CA ARG A 297 0.31 -0.29 1.13
C ARG A 297 0.81 -0.20 2.57
N PRO A 298 0.25 -1.00 3.50
CA PRO A 298 0.71 -1.00 4.88
C PRO A 298 2.09 -1.66 4.96
N LEU A 299 2.94 -1.14 5.84
CA LEU A 299 4.30 -1.66 6.06
C LEU A 299 4.33 -3.17 6.33
N SER A 300 3.33 -3.68 7.05
CA SER A 300 3.20 -5.12 7.34
C SER A 300 3.16 -5.99 6.07
N VAL A 301 2.49 -5.51 5.03
CA VAL A 301 2.39 -6.23 3.75
C VAL A 301 3.62 -6.00 2.90
N LEU A 302 4.15 -4.78 2.85
CA LEU A 302 5.39 -4.49 2.12
C LEU A 302 6.55 -5.39 2.57
N TYR A 303 6.76 -5.51 3.88
CA TYR A 303 7.82 -6.37 4.40
C TYR A 303 7.52 -7.86 4.19
N SER A 304 6.26 -8.29 4.27
CA SER A 304 5.89 -9.69 4.04
C SER A 304 6.10 -10.10 2.59
N ASP A 305 5.72 -9.24 1.64
CA ASP A 305 5.96 -9.47 0.22
C ASP A 305 7.47 -9.47 -0.11
N GLU A 306 8.24 -8.54 0.47
CA GLU A 306 9.68 -8.50 0.28
C GLU A 306 10.40 -9.71 0.93
N LEU A 307 9.89 -10.22 2.06
CA LEU A 307 10.38 -11.46 2.65
C LEU A 307 10.08 -12.65 1.74
N ARG A 308 8.88 -12.71 1.16
CA ARG A 308 8.48 -13.76 0.23
C ARG A 308 9.42 -13.81 -0.98
N SER A 309 9.67 -12.67 -1.64
CA SER A 309 10.57 -12.61 -2.81
C SER A 309 12.00 -12.97 -2.42
N THR A 310 12.51 -12.46 -1.30
CA THR A 310 13.88 -12.75 -0.84
C THR A 310 14.08 -14.23 -0.48
N LEU A 311 13.06 -14.90 0.05
CA LEU A 311 13.11 -16.36 0.30
C LEU A 311 13.12 -17.17 -1.01
N GLN A 312 12.43 -16.70 -2.05
CA GLN A 312 12.52 -17.29 -3.39
C GLN A 312 13.92 -17.11 -3.98
N GLU A 313 14.47 -15.90 -3.90
CA GLU A 313 15.83 -15.58 -4.34
C GLU A 313 16.89 -16.41 -3.60
N ARG A 314 16.76 -16.61 -2.28
CA ARG A 314 17.67 -17.49 -1.53
C ARG A 314 17.66 -18.91 -2.10
N THR A 315 16.48 -19.44 -2.38
CA THR A 315 16.31 -20.82 -2.87
C THR A 315 16.91 -20.98 -4.27
N SER A 316 16.69 -20.03 -5.18
CA SER A 316 17.28 -20.07 -6.52
C SER A 316 18.80 -19.94 -6.50
N VAL A 317 19.36 -19.13 -5.59
CA VAL A 317 20.80 -19.02 -5.41
C VAL A 317 21.42 -20.28 -4.80
N GLU A 318 20.76 -20.92 -3.82
CA GLU A 318 21.19 -22.21 -3.27
C GLU A 318 21.27 -23.30 -4.34
N GLN A 319 20.27 -23.36 -5.24
CA GLN A 319 20.28 -24.27 -6.39
C GLN A 319 21.47 -23.98 -7.31
N ARG A 320 21.72 -22.70 -7.63
CA ARG A 320 22.86 -22.29 -8.46
C ARG A 320 24.22 -22.64 -7.84
N ILE A 321 24.37 -22.52 -6.52
CA ILE A 321 25.58 -22.97 -5.81
C ILE A 321 25.76 -24.49 -5.98
N ALA A 322 24.68 -25.27 -5.82
CA ALA A 322 24.74 -26.72 -6.00
C ALA A 322 25.08 -27.13 -7.44
N GLU A 323 24.56 -26.41 -8.44
CA GLU A 323 24.89 -26.61 -9.85
C GLU A 323 26.36 -26.33 -10.14
N TRP A 324 26.91 -25.20 -9.67
CA TRP A 324 28.33 -24.89 -9.83
C TRP A 324 29.23 -25.95 -9.20
N ARG A 325 28.87 -26.48 -8.02
CA ARG A 325 29.60 -27.58 -7.38
C ARG A 325 29.55 -28.87 -8.20
N ARG A 326 28.39 -29.22 -8.77
CA ARG A 326 28.27 -30.38 -9.68
C ARG A 326 29.09 -30.20 -10.96
N ILE A 327 29.16 -28.99 -11.51
CA ILE A 327 29.99 -28.69 -12.68
C ILE A 327 31.47 -28.85 -12.33
N ALA A 328 31.89 -28.39 -11.15
CA ALA A 328 33.25 -28.57 -10.64
C ALA A 328 33.64 -30.05 -10.56
N GLU A 329 32.74 -30.90 -10.08
CA GLU A 329 32.95 -32.35 -9.93
C GLU A 329 32.93 -33.10 -11.27
N SER A 330 32.06 -32.71 -12.21
CA SER A 330 31.82 -33.44 -13.46
C SER A 330 32.71 -33.02 -14.63
N ARG A 331 33.26 -31.80 -14.64
CA ARG A 331 34.04 -31.23 -15.75
C ARG A 331 35.25 -30.44 -15.24
N PRO A 332 36.32 -31.10 -14.78
CA PRO A 332 37.53 -30.41 -14.30
C PRO A 332 38.21 -29.57 -15.41
N GLU A 333 37.96 -29.87 -16.68
CA GLU A 333 38.53 -29.13 -17.82
C GLU A 333 37.92 -27.73 -18.03
N LYS A 334 36.74 -27.44 -17.46
CA LYS A 334 36.12 -26.09 -17.48
C LYS A 334 36.33 -25.32 -16.16
N SER A 335 37.36 -25.68 -15.39
CA SER A 335 37.56 -25.20 -14.01
C SER A 335 37.84 -23.72 -13.85
N ALA A 336 38.21 -22.98 -14.91
CA ALA A 336 38.58 -21.56 -14.78
C ALA A 336 37.39 -20.65 -14.42
N ASP A 337 36.19 -20.93 -14.96
CA ASP A 337 34.98 -20.11 -14.72
C ASP A 337 34.20 -20.53 -13.47
N VAL A 338 34.39 -21.78 -13.03
CA VAL A 338 33.75 -22.36 -11.86
C VAL A 338 33.98 -21.55 -10.56
N PRO A 339 35.21 -21.15 -10.18
CA PRO A 339 35.44 -20.38 -8.96
C PRO A 339 34.78 -18.99 -9.01
N VAL A 340 34.72 -18.37 -10.20
CA VAL A 340 34.05 -17.08 -10.40
C VAL A 340 32.54 -17.22 -10.20
N GLY A 341 31.92 -18.20 -10.88
CA GLY A 341 30.49 -18.47 -10.75
C GLY A 341 30.08 -18.88 -9.34
N LEU A 342 30.93 -19.66 -8.65
CA LEU A 342 30.72 -20.03 -7.26
C LEU A 342 30.81 -18.82 -6.33
N ALA A 343 31.83 -17.96 -6.48
CA ALA A 343 32.00 -16.76 -5.66
C ALA A 343 30.82 -15.78 -5.84
N GLU A 344 30.34 -15.58 -7.06
CA GLU A 344 29.15 -14.76 -7.34
C GLU A 344 27.88 -15.33 -6.69
N ALA A 345 27.68 -16.65 -6.78
CA ALA A 345 26.53 -17.29 -6.18
C ALA A 345 26.60 -17.25 -4.64
N GLU A 346 27.77 -17.47 -4.05
CA GLU A 346 27.99 -17.37 -2.60
C GLU A 346 27.81 -15.94 -2.08
N ALA A 347 28.27 -14.93 -2.82
CA ALA A 347 28.00 -13.53 -2.50
C ALA A 347 26.50 -13.22 -2.58
N GLY A 348 25.81 -13.67 -3.64
CA GLY A 348 24.35 -13.59 -3.75
C GLY A 348 23.63 -14.22 -2.55
N PHE A 349 24.10 -15.38 -2.09
CA PHE A 349 23.54 -16.08 -0.93
C PHE A 349 23.74 -15.29 0.37
N LYS A 350 24.93 -14.72 0.58
CA LYS A 350 25.21 -13.83 1.72
C LYS A 350 24.28 -12.62 1.73
N ARG A 351 24.05 -11.98 0.58
CA ARG A 351 23.14 -10.83 0.43
C ARG A 351 21.70 -11.21 0.74
N ALA A 352 21.20 -12.31 0.18
CA ALA A 352 19.84 -12.81 0.46
C ALA A 352 19.66 -13.13 1.95
N LYS A 353 20.64 -13.79 2.58
CA LYS A 353 20.61 -14.09 4.02
C LYS A 353 20.63 -12.83 4.89
N ALA A 354 21.49 -11.86 4.56
CA ALA A 354 21.53 -10.57 5.24
C ALA A 354 20.20 -9.84 5.14
N LYS A 355 19.60 -9.81 3.94
CA LYS A 355 18.28 -9.23 3.69
C LYS A 355 17.17 -9.93 4.49
N ILE A 356 17.14 -11.27 4.54
CA ILE A 356 16.16 -12.02 5.36
C ILE A 356 16.28 -11.66 6.84
N VAL A 357 17.51 -11.57 7.38
CA VAL A 357 17.74 -11.18 8.77
C VAL A 357 17.25 -9.76 9.02
N PHE A 358 17.58 -8.82 8.13
CA PHE A 358 17.12 -7.44 8.19
C PHE A 358 15.59 -7.36 8.19
N LEU A 359 14.92 -8.00 7.22
CA LEU A 359 13.46 -7.98 7.10
C LEU A 359 12.78 -8.54 8.34
N ARG A 360 13.28 -9.65 8.91
CA ARG A 360 12.76 -10.22 10.15
C ARG A 360 12.94 -9.29 11.35
N GLN A 361 14.07 -8.61 11.46
CA GLN A 361 14.29 -7.59 12.50
C GLN A 361 13.32 -6.41 12.33
N ARG A 362 13.07 -5.96 11.09
CA ARG A 362 12.09 -4.89 10.83
C ARG A 362 10.66 -5.32 11.15
N MET A 363 10.27 -6.55 10.81
CA MET A 363 8.97 -7.12 11.21
C MET A 363 8.82 -7.17 12.74
N GLN A 364 9.86 -7.53 13.48
CA GLN A 364 9.84 -7.47 14.95
C GLN A 364 9.67 -6.05 15.47
N GLN A 365 10.34 -5.07 14.86
CA GLN A 365 10.15 -3.66 15.20
C GLN A 365 8.69 -3.22 14.94
N LEU A 366 8.10 -3.61 13.81
CA LEU A 366 6.71 -3.28 13.50
C LEU A 366 5.72 -3.93 14.47
N LEU A 367 6.04 -5.12 15.01
CA LEU A 367 5.26 -5.73 16.10
C LEU A 367 5.37 -4.90 17.39
N ALA A 368 6.57 -4.44 17.74
CA ALA A 368 6.76 -3.57 18.90
C ALA A 368 5.99 -2.25 18.74
N ASP A 369 6.05 -1.62 17.56
CA ASP A 369 5.30 -0.42 17.24
C ASP A 369 3.78 -0.65 17.33
N SER A 370 3.28 -1.75 16.79
CA SER A 370 1.86 -2.11 16.87
C SER A 370 1.39 -2.28 18.32
N SER A 371 2.22 -2.91 19.16
CA SER A 371 1.92 -3.08 20.58
C SER A 371 1.90 -1.75 21.34
N HIS A 372 2.82 -0.83 21.00
CA HIS A 372 2.89 0.51 21.59
C HIS A 372 1.70 1.37 21.17
N ASP A 373 1.26 1.25 19.91
CA ASP A 373 0.06 1.90 19.42
C ASP A 373 -1.19 1.38 20.12
N LEU A 374 -1.34 0.05 20.27
CA LEU A 374 -2.47 -0.54 20.97
C LEU A 374 -2.58 -0.02 22.42
N ASP A 375 -1.47 0.04 23.17
CA ASP A 375 -1.47 0.65 24.52
C ASP A 375 -1.87 2.13 24.48
N SER A 376 -1.41 2.86 23.47
CA SER A 376 -1.74 4.28 23.28
C SER A 376 -3.21 4.51 22.94
N LEU A 377 -3.80 3.66 22.10
CA LEU A 377 -5.24 3.66 21.79
C LEU A 377 -6.08 3.33 23.03
N GLN A 378 -5.64 2.38 23.87
CA GLN A 378 -6.32 2.07 25.14
C GLN A 378 -6.25 3.23 26.15
N LYS A 379 -5.14 3.96 26.20
CA LYS A 379 -5.01 5.19 27.01
C LYS A 379 -5.91 6.29 26.47
N TYR A 380 -5.92 6.53 25.17
CA TYR A 380 -6.81 7.49 24.53
C TYR A 380 -8.30 7.12 24.71
N ARG A 381 -8.65 5.84 24.70
CA ARG A 381 -10.01 5.38 25.04
C ARG A 381 -10.44 5.82 26.43
N ARG A 382 -9.57 5.66 27.44
CA ARG A 382 -9.85 6.10 28.82
C ARG A 382 -10.05 7.61 28.89
N GLU A 383 -9.19 8.35 28.20
CA GLU A 383 -9.23 9.80 28.05
C GLU A 383 -10.58 10.28 27.46
N VAL A 384 -11.04 9.67 26.37
CA VAL A 384 -12.35 9.95 25.74
C VAL A 384 -13.50 9.68 26.72
N LEU A 385 -13.44 8.58 27.49
CA LEU A 385 -14.46 8.26 28.49
C LEU A 385 -14.47 9.26 29.66
N GLU A 386 -13.31 9.78 30.06
CA GLU A 386 -13.20 10.82 31.07
C GLU A 386 -13.74 12.17 30.60
N ARG A 387 -13.44 12.58 29.36
CA ARG A 387 -14.03 13.78 28.74
C ARG A 387 -15.55 13.71 28.67
N ASP A 388 -16.08 12.52 28.37
CA ASP A 388 -17.53 12.28 28.37
C ASP A 388 -18.13 12.43 29.77
N ARG A 389 -17.49 11.83 30.79
CA ARG A 389 -17.89 11.97 32.21
C ARG A 389 -17.89 13.44 32.65
N LYS A 390 -16.89 14.20 32.23
CA LYS A 390 -16.76 15.65 32.48
C LYS A 390 -17.71 16.51 31.62
N LYS A 391 -18.55 15.91 30.77
CA LYS A 391 -19.45 16.59 29.82
C LYS A 391 -18.74 17.54 28.84
N GLN A 392 -17.47 17.27 28.53
CA GLN A 392 -16.67 18.06 27.60
C GLN A 392 -16.86 17.62 26.14
N LEU A 393 -17.50 16.47 25.91
CA LEU A 393 -17.84 15.97 24.57
C LEU A 393 -19.25 16.37 24.16
N LYS A 394 -19.42 16.69 22.87
CA LYS A 394 -20.74 16.88 22.25
C LYS A 394 -21.53 15.56 22.26
N ARG A 395 -22.87 15.63 22.18
CA ARG A 395 -23.71 14.43 22.06
C ARG A 395 -23.39 13.71 20.74
N GLY A 396 -23.16 12.39 20.81
CA GLY A 396 -22.89 11.55 19.65
C GLY A 396 -21.43 11.44 19.21
N THR A 397 -20.53 12.35 19.63
CA THR A 397 -19.10 12.22 19.30
C THR A 397 -18.41 11.08 20.03
N LYS A 398 -18.85 10.74 21.26
CA LYS A 398 -18.33 9.58 22.00
C LYS A 398 -18.46 8.28 21.21
N THR A 399 -19.67 7.98 20.71
CA THR A 399 -19.94 6.74 19.99
C THR A 399 -19.16 6.66 18.69
N ALA A 400 -19.00 7.79 17.98
CA ALA A 400 -18.19 7.85 16.77
C ALA A 400 -16.70 7.59 17.08
N LEU A 401 -16.14 8.26 18.10
CA LEU A 401 -14.74 8.06 18.50
C LEU A 401 -14.45 6.63 18.97
N LEU A 402 -15.36 6.02 19.72
CA LEU A 402 -15.21 4.63 20.17
C LEU A 402 -15.27 3.64 18.99
N GLN A 403 -16.15 3.87 18.01
CA GLN A 403 -16.20 3.06 16.79
C GLN A 403 -14.92 3.20 15.95
N GLU A 404 -14.38 4.41 15.83
CA GLU A 404 -13.10 4.63 15.13
C GLU A 404 -11.93 3.95 15.86
N LEU A 405 -11.91 3.99 17.19
CA LEU A 405 -10.94 3.30 18.03
C LEU A 405 -11.01 1.77 17.84
N GLU A 406 -12.21 1.18 17.92
CA GLU A 406 -12.42 -0.26 17.69
C GLU A 406 -11.96 -0.67 16.30
N LYS A 407 -12.24 0.16 15.28
CA LYS A 407 -11.76 -0.08 13.92
C LYS A 407 -10.22 -0.06 13.88
N ALA A 408 -9.57 0.96 14.43
CA ALA A 408 -8.12 1.07 14.46
C ALA A 408 -7.45 -0.11 15.18
N GLU A 409 -7.95 -0.49 16.36
CA GLU A 409 -7.47 -1.64 17.12
C GLU A 409 -7.62 -2.95 16.35
N SER A 410 -8.79 -3.19 15.74
CA SER A 410 -9.04 -4.41 14.97
C SER A 410 -8.06 -4.57 13.80
N ILE A 411 -7.65 -3.45 13.21
CA ILE A 411 -6.69 -3.43 12.10
C ILE A 411 -5.28 -3.75 12.61
N LEU A 412 -4.86 -3.11 13.72
CA LEU A 412 -3.54 -3.38 14.34
C LEU A 412 -3.40 -4.84 14.77
N VAL A 413 -4.45 -5.43 15.38
CA VAL A 413 -4.44 -6.85 15.76
C VAL A 413 -4.28 -7.76 14.55
N ARG A 414 -4.93 -7.44 13.42
CA ARG A 414 -4.77 -8.19 12.17
C ARG A 414 -3.38 -8.01 11.58
N SER A 415 -2.80 -6.81 11.63
CA SER A 415 -1.45 -6.58 11.13
C SER A 415 -0.41 -7.32 11.97
N GLU A 416 -0.58 -7.37 13.29
CA GLU A 416 0.26 -8.19 14.16
C GLU A 416 0.16 -9.68 13.83
N ALA A 417 -1.05 -10.20 13.65
CA ALA A 417 -1.26 -11.61 13.30
C ALA A 417 -0.57 -11.96 11.97
N HIS A 418 -0.70 -11.09 10.96
CA HIS A 418 -0.05 -11.23 9.66
C HIS A 418 1.48 -11.21 9.80
N LEU A 419 2.03 -10.25 10.54
CA LEU A 419 3.49 -10.14 10.79
C LEU A 419 4.03 -11.35 11.55
N ARG A 420 3.34 -11.84 12.59
CA ARG A 420 3.77 -13.02 13.36
C ARG A 420 3.83 -14.27 12.49
N GLN A 421 2.84 -14.46 11.63
CA GLN A 421 2.84 -15.57 10.67
C GLN A 421 4.00 -15.46 9.67
N ALA A 422 4.23 -14.28 9.10
CA ALA A 422 5.34 -14.04 8.16
C ALA A 422 6.72 -14.22 8.82
N LEU A 423 6.90 -13.79 10.07
CA LEU A 423 8.17 -13.84 10.79
C LEU A 423 8.74 -15.26 10.93
N HIS A 424 7.87 -16.26 11.07
CA HIS A 424 8.25 -17.66 11.27
C HIS A 424 8.38 -18.46 9.96
N ALA A 425 8.03 -17.87 8.81
CA ALA A 425 8.15 -18.52 7.52
C ALA A 425 9.63 -18.76 7.16
N ASN A 426 9.94 -19.99 6.76
CA ASN A 426 11.26 -20.42 6.29
C ASN A 426 11.31 -20.64 4.78
N ALA A 427 10.15 -20.85 4.16
CA ALA A 427 9.95 -20.91 2.72
C ALA A 427 9.02 -19.79 2.24
N SER A 428 9.13 -19.42 0.97
CA SER A 428 8.29 -18.37 0.38
C SER A 428 6.81 -18.72 0.38
N ALA A 429 6.47 -19.99 0.17
CA ALA A 429 5.09 -20.49 0.21
C ALA A 429 4.44 -20.42 1.60
N GLU A 430 5.24 -20.32 2.67
CA GLU A 430 4.75 -20.21 4.06
C GLU A 430 4.40 -18.76 4.43
N VAL A 431 4.82 -17.77 3.64
CA VAL A 431 4.52 -16.36 3.91
C VAL A 431 3.06 -16.06 3.57
N PRO A 432 2.24 -15.61 4.53
CA PRO A 432 0.80 -15.40 4.33
C PRO A 432 0.54 -14.34 3.25
N LEU A 433 -0.52 -14.54 2.46
CA LEU A 433 -1.01 -13.53 1.51
C LEU A 433 -1.75 -12.41 2.26
N PRO A 434 -1.70 -11.16 1.75
CA PRO A 434 -2.42 -10.06 2.37
C PRO A 434 -3.93 -10.25 2.24
N THR A 435 -4.66 -10.04 3.35
CA THR A 435 -6.13 -10.03 3.31
C THR A 435 -6.64 -8.68 2.76
N PRO A 436 -7.76 -8.65 2.03
CA PRO A 436 -8.29 -7.42 1.44
C PRO A 436 -8.61 -6.34 2.49
N THR A 437 -8.95 -6.75 3.71
CA THR A 437 -9.23 -5.85 4.84
C THR A 437 -7.98 -5.18 5.40
N LEU A 438 -6.79 -5.81 5.31
CA LEU A 438 -5.52 -5.17 5.65
C LEU A 438 -5.11 -4.15 4.58
N MET A 439 -5.42 -4.43 3.32
CA MET A 439 -5.13 -3.51 2.21
C MET A 439 -5.95 -2.22 2.28
N GLU A 440 -7.14 -2.27 2.88
CA GLU A 440 -8.01 -1.11 3.04
C GLU A 440 -7.43 -0.03 4.00
N GLN A 441 -6.49 -0.41 4.87
CA GLN A 441 -5.81 0.49 5.82
C GLN A 441 -4.90 1.52 5.11
N ALA A 442 -4.40 1.19 3.92
CA ALA A 442 -3.36 1.97 3.27
C ALA A 442 -3.87 2.95 2.22
N LYS A 443 -5.19 3.15 2.14
CA LYS A 443 -5.71 4.36 1.51
C LYS A 443 -5.41 5.52 2.45
N PRO A 444 -4.42 6.38 2.15
CA PRO A 444 -4.22 7.52 3.00
C PRO A 444 -5.53 8.31 3.02
N THR A 445 -5.97 8.71 4.22
CA THR A 445 -6.85 9.86 4.38
C THR A 445 -6.06 11.11 4.03
N ARG A 446 -5.45 11.15 2.83
CA ARG A 446 -5.23 12.43 2.16
C ARG A 446 -6.60 13.08 2.20
N LEU A 447 -6.62 14.37 2.53
CA LEU A 447 -7.71 15.26 2.16
C LEU A 447 -7.81 15.19 0.64
N SER A 448 -8.39 14.10 0.14
CA SER A 448 -9.02 14.06 -1.13
C SER A 448 -10.02 15.18 -0.97
N TYR A 449 -9.72 16.30 -1.63
CA TYR A 449 -10.75 17.20 -2.10
C TYR A 449 -11.62 16.34 -3.01
N ARG A 450 -12.42 15.45 -2.40
CA ARG A 450 -13.45 14.70 -3.08
C ARG A 450 -14.25 15.83 -3.67
N PHE A 451 -14.27 15.91 -5.00
CA PHE A 451 -15.39 16.49 -5.69
C PHE A 451 -16.63 15.84 -5.08
N SER A 452 -17.19 16.49 -4.05
CA SER A 452 -18.33 15.97 -3.36
C SER A 452 -19.43 15.98 -4.40
N CYS A 453 -20.22 14.91 -4.50
CA CYS A 453 -21.34 14.90 -5.44
C CYS A 453 -22.18 16.18 -5.29
N THR A 454 -22.29 16.74 -4.08
CA THR A 454 -22.92 18.05 -3.83
C THR A 454 -22.28 19.21 -4.58
N LEU A 455 -20.95 19.31 -4.60
CA LEU A 455 -20.22 20.34 -5.35
C LEU A 455 -20.48 20.15 -6.85
N GLY A 456 -20.47 18.90 -7.34
CA GLY A 456 -20.83 18.58 -8.72
C GLY A 456 -22.25 19.03 -9.09
N MET A 457 -23.23 18.82 -8.20
CA MET A 457 -24.62 19.26 -8.43
C MET A 457 -24.76 20.79 -8.40
N TYR A 458 -24.05 21.49 -7.51
CA TYR A 458 -24.03 22.96 -7.51
C TYR A 458 -23.42 23.53 -8.79
N VAL A 459 -22.29 22.98 -9.25
CA VAL A 459 -21.63 23.41 -10.49
C VAL A 459 -22.53 23.14 -11.70
N ALA A 460 -23.15 21.96 -11.78
CA ALA A 460 -24.09 21.64 -12.85
C ALA A 460 -25.29 22.59 -12.89
N GLY A 461 -25.86 22.93 -11.71
CA GLY A 461 -26.92 23.91 -11.59
C GLY A 461 -26.49 25.30 -12.08
N VAL A 462 -25.31 25.78 -11.68
CA VAL A 462 -24.77 27.09 -12.09
C VAL A 462 -24.56 27.15 -13.61
N VAL A 463 -23.95 26.12 -14.20
CA VAL A 463 -23.66 26.05 -15.65
C VAL A 463 -24.95 26.07 -16.47
N LEU A 464 -26.04 25.51 -15.96
CA LEU A 464 -27.33 25.48 -16.67
C LEU A 464 -28.14 26.78 -16.50
N VAL A 465 -28.14 27.42 -15.32
CA VAL A 465 -28.92 28.66 -15.09
C VAL A 465 -28.27 29.88 -15.71
N LEU A 466 -26.95 30.01 -15.60
CA LEU A 466 -26.24 31.25 -15.92
C LEU A 466 -26.38 31.65 -17.40
N PRO A 467 -26.30 30.73 -18.39
CA PRO A 467 -26.56 31.06 -19.79
C PRO A 467 -28.01 31.50 -20.05
N VAL A 468 -28.98 30.90 -19.35
CA VAL A 468 -30.40 31.26 -19.50
C VAL A 468 -30.67 32.65 -18.94
N LEU A 469 -30.12 32.98 -17.76
CA LEU A 469 -30.23 34.33 -17.19
C LEU A 469 -29.51 35.37 -18.06
N LEU A 470 -28.33 35.04 -18.61
CA LEU A 470 -27.62 35.93 -19.55
C LEU A 470 -28.41 36.13 -20.84
N PHE A 471 -28.99 35.08 -21.41
CA PHE A 471 -29.84 35.16 -22.60
C PHE A 471 -31.09 36.02 -22.36
N LEU A 472 -31.78 35.83 -21.23
CA LEU A 472 -32.91 36.67 -20.84
C LEU A 472 -32.49 38.13 -20.64
N SER A 473 -31.29 38.36 -20.10
CA SER A 473 -30.75 39.70 -19.87
C SER A 473 -30.33 40.44 -21.16
N TRP A 474 -30.02 39.69 -22.23
CA TRP A 474 -29.60 40.22 -23.54
C TRP A 474 -30.79 40.54 -24.45
N ARG A 475 -31.95 39.91 -24.21
CA ARG A 475 -33.13 40.02 -25.08
C ARG A 475 -33.91 41.33 -24.91
N GLU A 476 -33.72 42.07 -23.82
CA GLU A 476 -34.46 43.31 -23.54
C GLU A 476 -33.55 44.51 -23.26
N THR A 477 -33.83 45.64 -23.91
CA THR A 477 -33.14 46.93 -23.71
C THR A 477 -33.88 47.78 -22.67
N GLY A 478 -33.53 47.68 -21.39
CA GLY A 478 -34.07 48.53 -20.30
C GLY A 478 -33.82 48.03 -18.87
N GLU A 479 -34.34 48.77 -17.86
CA GLU A 479 -34.24 48.56 -16.38
C GLU A 479 -34.37 47.10 -15.88
N ILE A 480 -34.90 46.19 -16.71
CA ILE A 480 -35.07 44.75 -16.45
C ILE A 480 -33.73 44.00 -16.38
N HIS A 481 -32.67 44.49 -17.03
CA HIS A 481 -31.32 43.91 -16.93
C HIS A 481 -30.83 43.85 -15.46
N ARG A 482 -31.19 44.85 -14.64
CA ARG A 482 -30.82 44.92 -13.21
C ARG A 482 -31.56 43.87 -12.36
N ILE A 483 -32.78 43.50 -12.74
CA ILE A 483 -33.61 42.54 -12.00
C ILE A 483 -33.14 41.09 -12.26
N VAL A 484 -32.64 40.80 -13.47
CA VAL A 484 -32.15 39.46 -13.86
C VAL A 484 -30.73 39.17 -13.35
N LEU A 485 -29.93 40.21 -13.10
CA LEU A 485 -28.55 40.09 -12.60
C LEU A 485 -28.49 39.67 -11.12
N LEU A 486 -29.49 40.03 -10.32
CA LEU A 486 -29.58 39.68 -8.90
C LEU A 486 -29.70 38.17 -8.65
N PRO A 487 -30.57 37.40 -9.34
CA PRO A 487 -30.56 35.94 -9.30
C PRO A 487 -29.22 35.31 -9.68
N ALA A 488 -28.50 35.87 -10.65
CA ALA A 488 -27.21 35.34 -11.10
C ALA A 488 -26.13 35.41 -10.00
N LEU A 489 -26.11 36.48 -9.21
CA LEU A 489 -25.22 36.59 -8.05
C LEU A 489 -25.54 35.54 -6.98
N VAL A 490 -26.82 35.28 -6.73
CA VAL A 490 -27.25 34.24 -5.76
C VAL A 490 -26.87 32.85 -6.24
N VAL A 491 -27.00 32.56 -7.55
CA VAL A 491 -26.56 31.30 -8.17
C VAL A 491 -25.05 31.08 -7.98
N LEU A 492 -24.23 32.12 -8.19
CA LEU A 492 -22.78 32.05 -7.99
C LEU A 492 -22.37 31.92 -6.51
N ALA A 493 -23.22 32.35 -5.58
CA ALA A 493 -22.99 32.22 -4.14
C ALA A 493 -23.33 30.83 -3.56
N GLN A 494 -24.09 29.99 -4.28
CA GLN A 494 -24.51 28.66 -3.82
C GLN A 494 -23.35 27.72 -3.43
N PRO A 495 -22.23 27.63 -4.19
CA PRO A 495 -21.09 26.81 -3.79
C PRO A 495 -20.45 27.29 -2.46
N GLY A 496 -20.62 28.58 -2.12
CA GLY A 496 -20.15 29.16 -0.87
C GLY A 496 -20.80 28.56 0.38
N ALA A 497 -21.96 27.91 0.26
CA ALA A 497 -22.58 27.15 1.36
C ALA A 497 -21.67 26.01 1.86
N LEU A 498 -20.75 25.51 1.03
CA LEU A 498 -19.80 24.46 1.40
C LEU A 498 -18.62 24.96 2.24
N LEU A 499 -18.41 26.28 2.35
CA LEU A 499 -17.35 26.87 3.16
C LEU A 499 -17.63 26.76 4.67
N PHE A 500 -18.88 26.50 5.06
CA PHE A 500 -19.22 26.27 6.46
C PHE A 500 -18.70 24.90 6.91
N ARG A 501 -17.89 24.90 7.98
CA ARG A 501 -17.27 23.69 8.54
C ARG A 501 -18.31 22.75 9.19
N ASP A 502 -19.37 23.30 9.78
CA ASP A 502 -20.41 22.55 10.47
C ASP A 502 -21.53 22.09 9.52
N ALA A 503 -21.96 20.84 9.64
CA ALA A 503 -23.06 20.27 8.82
C ALA A 503 -24.38 21.05 8.97
N TRP A 504 -24.67 21.54 10.18
CA TRP A 504 -25.82 22.39 10.45
C TRP A 504 -25.70 23.75 9.75
N GLY A 505 -24.51 24.37 9.80
CA GLY A 505 -24.23 25.65 9.12
C GLY A 505 -24.38 25.53 7.60
N ARG A 506 -23.87 24.45 7.01
CA ARG A 506 -24.04 24.15 5.58
C ARG A 506 -25.52 24.01 5.20
N MET A 507 -26.29 23.30 6.02
CA MET A 507 -27.72 23.13 5.80
C MET A 507 -28.47 24.47 5.85
N VAL A 508 -28.25 25.29 6.88
CA VAL A 508 -28.91 26.59 7.04
C VAL A 508 -28.55 27.52 5.87
N ALA A 509 -27.27 27.59 5.50
CA ALA A 509 -26.82 28.40 4.38
C ALA A 509 -27.39 27.93 3.03
N ALA A 510 -27.38 26.61 2.77
CA ALA A 510 -27.92 26.03 1.55
C ALA A 510 -29.43 26.26 1.41
N VAL A 511 -30.20 26.04 2.49
CA VAL A 511 -31.66 26.26 2.48
C VAL A 511 -31.99 27.75 2.33
N PHE A 512 -31.26 28.63 3.01
CA PHE A 512 -31.47 30.08 2.90
C PHE A 512 -31.20 30.58 1.48
N LEU A 513 -30.04 30.26 0.91
CA LEU A 513 -29.67 30.66 -0.44
C LEU A 513 -30.63 30.08 -1.48
N TRP A 514 -31.12 28.85 -1.28
CA TRP A 514 -32.14 28.23 -2.13
C TRP A 514 -33.48 28.95 -2.08
N MET A 515 -33.98 29.29 -0.88
CA MET A 515 -35.23 30.05 -0.72
C MET A 515 -35.14 31.43 -1.37
N VAL A 516 -34.02 32.13 -1.19
CA VAL A 516 -33.76 33.44 -1.83
C VAL A 516 -33.76 33.29 -3.35
N LEU A 517 -33.10 32.25 -3.89
CA LEU A 517 -33.07 31.99 -5.33
C LEU A 517 -34.47 31.75 -5.90
N CYS A 518 -35.29 30.91 -5.24
CA CYS A 518 -36.67 30.66 -5.65
C CYS A 518 -37.52 31.94 -5.62
N ALA A 519 -37.45 32.73 -4.55
CA ALA A 519 -38.21 33.98 -4.43
C ALA A 519 -37.83 35.00 -5.51
N MET A 520 -36.53 35.16 -5.77
CA MET A 520 -36.02 36.07 -6.80
C MET A 520 -36.39 35.62 -8.22
N LEU A 521 -36.40 34.31 -8.49
CA LEU A 521 -36.84 33.78 -9.78
C LEU A 521 -38.33 34.03 -10.01
N VAL A 522 -39.17 33.77 -9.00
CA VAL A 522 -40.62 34.04 -9.08
C VAL A 522 -40.86 35.53 -9.33
N ALA A 523 -40.17 36.42 -8.62
CA ALA A 523 -40.28 37.85 -8.83
C ALA A 523 -39.81 38.28 -10.23
N ALA A 524 -38.72 37.71 -10.74
CA ALA A 524 -38.21 37.99 -12.08
C ALA A 524 -39.20 37.53 -13.18
N LEU A 525 -39.75 36.32 -13.05
CA LEU A 525 -40.73 35.77 -14.01
C LEU A 525 -42.06 36.52 -13.99
N LEU A 526 -42.55 36.92 -12.81
CA LEU A 526 -43.75 37.76 -12.69
C LEU A 526 -43.53 39.17 -13.24
N SER A 527 -42.31 39.72 -13.09
CA SER A 527 -41.94 41.00 -13.69
C SER A 527 -41.89 40.88 -15.22
N PHE A 528 -41.28 39.81 -15.74
CA PHE A 528 -41.25 39.53 -17.17
C PHE A 528 -42.65 39.43 -17.78
N ALA A 529 -43.59 38.78 -17.10
CA ALA A 529 -44.99 38.70 -17.50
C ALA A 529 -45.69 40.08 -17.58
N ARG A 530 -45.20 41.10 -16.86
CA ARG A 530 -45.80 42.45 -16.90
C ARG A 530 -45.29 43.32 -18.05
N TYR A 531 -44.11 43.02 -18.62
CA TYR A 531 -43.43 43.91 -19.56
C TYR A 531 -43.28 43.35 -20.99
N ALA A 532 -43.59 42.07 -21.23
CA ALA A 532 -43.45 41.48 -22.56
C ALA A 532 -44.47 42.05 -23.58
N PRO A 533 -44.03 42.54 -24.75
CA PRO A 533 -44.93 43.05 -25.79
C PRO A 533 -45.74 41.92 -26.45
N ILE A 534 -46.99 42.24 -26.77
CA ILE A 534 -47.98 41.35 -27.39
C ILE A 534 -47.48 40.91 -28.78
N HIS A 535 -47.12 39.64 -28.92
CA HIS A 535 -46.96 39.01 -30.23
C HIS A 535 -48.09 38.00 -30.45
N ALA A 536 -48.99 38.37 -31.35
CA ALA A 536 -50.10 37.55 -31.80
C ALA A 536 -49.59 36.32 -32.54
N GLY A 537 -50.16 35.15 -32.21
CA GLY A 537 -50.06 33.95 -33.04
C GLY A 537 -48.98 32.96 -32.65
N ARG A 538 -49.15 32.27 -31.51
CA ARG A 538 -48.63 30.91 -31.37
C ARG A 538 -49.58 30.05 -30.55
N ASN A 539 -49.84 28.84 -31.06
CA ASN A 539 -50.80 27.89 -30.51
C ASN A 539 -50.45 27.54 -29.06
N ILE A 540 -51.41 27.75 -28.17
CA ILE A 540 -51.35 27.45 -26.75
C ILE A 540 -51.41 25.94 -26.57
N THR A 541 -50.25 25.29 -26.55
CA THR A 541 -50.06 24.01 -25.86
C THR A 541 -49.10 24.26 -24.71
N PRO A 542 -49.29 23.66 -23.52
CA PRO A 542 -48.47 23.92 -22.34
C PRO A 542 -47.14 23.17 -22.43
N TYR A 543 -46.39 23.37 -23.51
CA TYR A 543 -45.02 22.90 -23.62
C TYR A 543 -44.10 23.99 -23.08
N LEU A 544 -43.25 23.64 -22.11
CA LEU A 544 -42.14 24.50 -21.72
C LEU A 544 -41.23 24.69 -22.93
N ASP A 545 -41.05 25.93 -23.36
CA ASP A 545 -40.01 26.27 -24.34
C ASP A 545 -38.62 25.83 -23.81
N SER A 546 -37.63 25.68 -24.70
CA SER A 546 -36.25 25.29 -24.34
C SER A 546 -35.63 26.03 -23.14
N PRO A 547 -35.80 27.36 -22.94
CA PRO A 547 -35.33 28.03 -21.72
C PRO A 547 -36.08 27.60 -20.45
N GLY A 548 -37.38 27.31 -20.53
CA GLY A 548 -38.17 26.82 -19.40
C GLY A 548 -37.72 25.42 -18.95
N MET A 549 -37.38 24.55 -19.90
CA MET A 549 -36.82 23.22 -19.61
C MET A 549 -35.44 23.30 -18.94
N LEU A 550 -34.58 24.23 -19.36
CA LEU A 550 -33.28 24.45 -18.74
C LEU A 550 -33.39 25.04 -17.32
N LEU A 551 -34.37 25.91 -17.07
CA LEU A 551 -34.69 26.40 -15.72
C LEU A 551 -35.22 25.27 -14.82
N ALA A 552 -36.11 24.41 -15.31
CA ALA A 552 -36.59 23.27 -14.53
C ALA A 552 -35.46 22.28 -14.20
N ALA A 553 -34.62 21.95 -15.19
CA ALA A 553 -33.48 21.04 -15.01
C ALA A 553 -32.45 21.58 -14.02
N SER A 554 -32.10 22.85 -14.10
CA SER A 554 -31.14 23.45 -13.19
C SER A 554 -31.63 23.52 -11.73
N PHE A 555 -32.90 23.88 -11.52
CA PHE A 555 -33.47 23.88 -10.17
C PHE A 555 -33.60 22.46 -9.61
N PHE A 556 -33.77 21.44 -10.45
CA PHE A 556 -33.69 20.04 -10.02
C PHE A 556 -32.31 19.72 -9.42
N PHE A 557 -31.21 20.13 -10.07
CA PHE A 557 -29.85 19.95 -9.53
C PHE A 557 -29.62 20.70 -8.22
N PHE A 558 -30.11 21.94 -8.09
CA PHE A 558 -30.05 22.67 -6.83
C PHE A 558 -30.88 22.00 -5.72
N GLY A 559 -32.05 21.45 -6.05
CA GLY A 559 -32.90 20.73 -5.10
C GLY A 559 -32.25 19.44 -4.58
N ILE A 560 -31.50 18.73 -5.42
CA ILE A 560 -30.71 17.57 -4.96
C ILE A 560 -29.59 18.00 -4.02
N ALA A 561 -28.87 19.07 -4.34
CA ALA A 561 -27.77 19.57 -3.51
C ALA A 561 -28.25 20.02 -2.12
N VAL A 562 -29.38 20.72 -2.07
CA VAL A 562 -30.03 21.15 -0.82
C VAL A 562 -30.58 19.95 -0.04
N GLY A 563 -31.22 18.99 -0.72
CA GLY A 563 -31.70 17.76 -0.09
C GLY A 563 -30.59 16.98 0.59
N ASP A 564 -29.43 16.84 -0.06
CA ASP A 564 -28.27 16.16 0.52
C ASP A 564 -27.69 16.94 1.73
N ALA A 565 -27.68 18.27 1.67
CA ALA A 565 -27.29 19.10 2.81
C ALA A 565 -28.22 18.91 4.03
N ILE A 566 -29.54 18.78 3.81
CA ILE A 566 -30.52 18.53 4.87
C ILE A 566 -30.34 17.12 5.46
N VAL A 567 -30.12 16.10 4.62
CA VAL A 567 -29.86 14.73 5.07
C VAL A 567 -28.63 14.66 5.96
N LYS A 568 -27.54 15.35 5.58
CA LYS A 568 -26.31 15.43 6.35
C LYS A 568 -26.46 16.23 7.63
N GLY A 569 -27.31 17.27 7.64
CA GLY A 569 -27.61 18.06 8.84
C GLY A 569 -28.42 17.32 9.90
N TYR A 570 -29.36 16.46 9.48
CA TYR A 570 -30.26 15.72 10.38
C TYR A 570 -29.90 14.25 10.61
N HIS A 571 -28.82 13.74 10.01
CA HIS A 571 -28.40 12.33 10.11
C HIS A 571 -29.53 11.34 9.79
N LEU A 572 -30.26 11.57 8.70
CA LEU A 572 -31.43 10.76 8.34
C LEU A 572 -31.05 9.39 7.74
N ASN A 573 -31.86 8.36 8.04
CA ASN A 573 -31.72 7.02 7.47
C ASN A 573 -31.92 7.02 5.94
N LEU A 574 -31.25 6.10 5.23
CA LEU A 574 -31.18 6.02 3.76
C LEU A 574 -32.54 6.12 3.05
N LYS A 575 -33.58 5.44 3.56
CA LYS A 575 -34.94 5.50 2.98
C LYS A 575 -35.54 6.91 3.06
N LYS A 576 -35.38 7.60 4.19
CA LYS A 576 -35.86 8.97 4.41
C LYS A 576 -35.02 9.99 3.65
N ALA A 577 -33.73 9.70 3.50
CA ALA A 577 -32.79 10.52 2.75
C ALA A 577 -33.15 10.57 1.25
N VAL A 578 -33.38 9.43 0.62
CA VAL A 578 -33.74 9.36 -0.80
C VAL A 578 -35.08 10.06 -1.07
N THR A 579 -36.09 9.85 -0.22
CA THR A 579 -37.41 10.51 -0.39
C THR A 579 -37.33 12.02 -0.23
N LEU A 580 -36.50 12.50 0.71
CA LEU A 580 -36.35 13.94 0.95
C LEU A 580 -35.57 14.61 -0.18
N VAL A 581 -34.49 13.98 -0.66
CA VAL A 581 -33.68 14.48 -1.77
C VAL A 581 -34.51 14.55 -3.05
N LEU A 582 -35.27 13.49 -3.39
CA LEU A 582 -36.19 13.53 -4.52
C LEU A 582 -37.29 14.59 -4.30
N GLY A 583 -37.87 14.64 -3.11
CA GLY A 583 -38.90 15.63 -2.77
C GLY A 583 -38.43 17.06 -3.00
N CYS A 584 -37.23 17.41 -2.53
CA CYS A 584 -36.61 18.72 -2.76
C CYS A 584 -36.34 18.99 -4.24
N ALA A 585 -35.87 17.99 -5.01
CA ALA A 585 -35.59 18.12 -6.44
C ALA A 585 -36.85 18.33 -7.29
N PHE A 586 -37.94 17.63 -6.97
CA PHE A 586 -39.21 17.79 -7.68
C PHE A 586 -39.94 19.08 -7.30
N LEU A 587 -39.92 19.47 -6.02
CA LEU A 587 -40.47 20.75 -5.58
C LEU A 587 -39.71 21.93 -6.22
N SER A 588 -38.39 21.85 -6.27
CA SER A 588 -37.57 22.92 -6.85
C SER A 588 -37.77 23.03 -8.36
N ALA A 589 -37.93 21.93 -9.11
CA ALA A 589 -38.20 21.96 -10.54
C ALA A 589 -39.64 22.43 -10.87
N GLY A 590 -40.61 22.12 -10.00
CA GLY A 590 -42.02 22.48 -10.19
C GLY A 590 -42.30 23.98 -10.10
N VAL A 591 -41.61 24.71 -9.21
CA VAL A 591 -41.85 26.16 -9.01
C VAL A 591 -41.53 26.97 -10.28
N PRO A 592 -40.34 26.87 -10.92
CA PRO A 592 -40.05 27.52 -12.18
C PRO A 592 -40.99 27.08 -13.30
N ALA A 593 -41.32 25.79 -13.37
CA ALA A 593 -42.12 25.26 -14.47
C ALA A 593 -43.57 25.77 -14.45
N VAL A 594 -44.20 25.77 -13.27
CA VAL A 594 -45.57 26.26 -13.09
C VAL A 594 -45.62 27.78 -13.24
N THR A 595 -44.67 28.52 -12.66
CA THR A 595 -44.65 29.98 -12.75
C THR A 595 -44.33 30.48 -14.16
N TYR A 596 -43.44 29.80 -14.89
CA TYR A 596 -43.17 30.10 -16.29
C TYR A 596 -44.39 29.80 -17.17
N ALA A 597 -45.05 28.65 -17.00
CA ALA A 597 -46.28 28.33 -17.73
C ALA A 597 -47.41 29.31 -17.42
N TRP A 598 -47.56 29.73 -16.16
CA TRP A 598 -48.58 30.70 -15.75
C TRP A 598 -48.30 32.10 -16.31
N ALA A 599 -47.03 32.52 -16.30
CA ALA A 599 -46.59 33.74 -16.97
C ALA A 599 -46.93 33.71 -18.47
N GLN A 600 -46.78 32.56 -19.14
CA GLN A 600 -47.22 32.42 -20.54
C GLN A 600 -48.75 32.47 -20.70
N GLN A 601 -49.52 31.94 -19.74
CA GLN A 601 -50.97 31.77 -19.85
C GLN A 601 -51.79 33.02 -19.49
N ALA A 602 -51.26 33.94 -18.68
CA ALA A 602 -51.88 35.22 -18.32
C ALA A 602 -52.15 36.16 -19.52
N HIS A 603 -51.82 35.74 -20.74
CA HIS A 603 -51.89 36.51 -21.98
C HIS A 603 -52.99 36.05 -22.97
N ALA A 604 -54.05 35.39 -22.51
CA ALA A 604 -55.20 35.05 -23.37
C ALA A 604 -56.01 36.31 -23.79
N PRO A 605 -56.37 36.48 -25.08
CA PRO A 605 -57.09 37.66 -25.55
C PRO A 605 -58.55 37.69 -25.08
N VAL A 606 -58.99 38.82 -24.51
CA VAL A 606 -60.41 39.15 -24.31
C VAL A 606 -61.03 39.49 -25.67
N ALA A 607 -62.08 38.75 -26.06
CA ALA A 607 -62.80 38.95 -27.32
C ALA A 607 -63.45 40.36 -27.40
N PRO A 608 -63.42 41.04 -28.57
CA PRO A 608 -64.08 42.34 -28.73
C PRO A 608 -65.61 42.19 -28.77
N ALA A 609 -66.29 43.08 -28.05
CA ALA A 609 -67.75 43.16 -28.01
C ALA A 609 -68.33 43.72 -29.32
N ARG A 610 -69.22 42.92 -29.93
CA ARG A 610 -70.42 43.23 -30.73
C ARG A 610 -70.47 44.53 -31.57
N ALA A 611 -70.60 44.33 -32.89
CA ALA A 611 -70.85 45.34 -33.91
C ALA A 611 -72.21 46.07 -33.77
N VAL A 612 -72.21 47.36 -34.13
CA VAL A 612 -73.39 48.19 -34.50
C VAL A 612 -73.11 48.77 -35.90
N PRO A 613 -74.05 48.73 -36.87
CA PRO A 613 -73.79 49.11 -38.27
C PRO A 613 -74.24 50.54 -38.65
N ALA A 614 -73.47 51.12 -39.57
CA ALA A 614 -73.77 52.07 -40.67
C ALA A 614 -74.53 53.40 -40.42
N GLU A 615 -73.91 54.54 -40.79
CA GLU A 615 -74.51 55.53 -41.73
C GLU A 615 -73.54 56.61 -42.26
N ARG A 616 -73.57 56.78 -43.61
CA ARG A 616 -73.43 57.98 -44.49
C ARG A 616 -72.13 58.83 -44.61
N GLU A 617 -71.64 58.85 -45.87
CA GLU A 617 -70.81 59.82 -46.64
C GLU A 617 -71.21 61.32 -46.53
N PRO A 618 -70.51 62.32 -47.17
CA PRO A 618 -69.23 62.36 -47.93
C PRO A 618 -68.25 63.54 -47.59
N ALA A 619 -67.15 63.60 -48.37
CA ALA A 619 -66.02 64.55 -48.55
C ALA A 619 -66.35 66.09 -48.54
N PRO A 620 -65.39 67.07 -48.65
CA PRO A 620 -64.01 66.98 -49.18
C PRO A 620 -62.92 67.94 -48.59
N ALA A 621 -61.73 67.88 -49.20
CA ALA A 621 -60.89 69.02 -49.63
C ALA A 621 -59.63 69.41 -48.82
N LEU A 622 -58.48 69.20 -49.50
CA LEU A 622 -57.51 70.21 -49.98
C LEU A 622 -56.18 70.47 -49.22
N VAL A 623 -55.13 70.58 -50.07
CA VAL A 623 -53.87 71.38 -49.98
C VAL A 623 -52.62 70.66 -49.44
N GLN A 624 -51.78 70.11 -50.34
CA GLN A 624 -50.47 70.61 -50.87
C GLN A 624 -49.27 70.36 -49.91
N ALA A 625 -48.04 70.08 -50.34
CA ALA A 625 -47.38 70.15 -51.64
C ALA A 625 -46.19 69.14 -51.71
N THR A 626 -45.98 68.58 -52.91
CA THR A 626 -44.71 68.37 -53.66
C THR A 626 -43.35 68.49 -52.94
N GLU A 627 -42.36 67.61 -53.15
CA GLU A 627 -41.63 67.49 -54.43
C GLU A 627 -41.16 66.08 -54.82
N THR A 628 -41.18 65.89 -56.14
CA THR A 628 -40.78 64.76 -56.99
C THR A 628 -39.36 65.02 -57.52
N THR A 629 -38.44 64.06 -57.61
CA THR A 629 -37.94 63.42 -58.86
C THR A 629 -36.78 62.45 -58.50
N VAL A 630 -36.63 61.18 -58.93
CA VAL A 630 -36.89 60.42 -60.20
C VAL A 630 -35.65 60.53 -61.16
N PRO A 631 -35.28 59.50 -61.96
CA PRO A 631 -34.11 58.62 -61.78
C PRO A 631 -33.40 58.36 -63.16
N VAL A 632 -33.16 57.09 -63.54
CA VAL A 632 -33.01 56.50 -64.92
C VAL A 632 -31.56 56.43 -65.45
N ALA A 633 -30.96 55.23 -65.54
CA ALA A 633 -31.06 54.14 -66.56
C ALA A 633 -30.07 54.35 -67.73
N GLY A 634 -29.64 53.39 -68.54
CA GLY A 634 -29.69 51.92 -68.61
C GLY A 634 -28.29 51.47 -69.07
N THR A 635 -27.98 50.33 -69.71
CA THR A 635 -28.72 49.26 -70.41
C THR A 635 -27.69 48.12 -70.63
N ALA A 636 -28.16 46.90 -70.89
CA ALA A 636 -27.42 45.64 -71.07
C ALA A 636 -26.59 45.53 -72.40
N PRO A 637 -26.08 44.34 -72.84
CA PRO A 637 -25.11 43.38 -72.24
C PRO A 637 -24.01 42.91 -73.26
N GLU A 638 -23.28 41.83 -72.89
CA GLU A 638 -22.35 40.94 -73.66
C GLU A 638 -20.85 41.27 -73.71
N GLY A 639 -20.01 40.23 -73.51
CA GLY A 639 -18.61 40.18 -73.96
C GLY A 639 -17.50 40.06 -72.90
N GLU A 640 -17.14 38.82 -72.54
CA GLU A 640 -15.79 38.22 -72.56
C GLU A 640 -14.50 39.06 -72.28
N SER A 641 -13.73 38.57 -71.29
CA SER A 641 -12.24 38.55 -71.17
C SER A 641 -11.40 39.82 -70.93
N ALA A 642 -10.56 39.69 -69.88
CA ALA A 642 -9.20 40.23 -69.67
C ALA A 642 -8.99 41.76 -69.83
N SER A 643 -8.38 42.46 -68.87
CA SER A 643 -6.92 42.45 -68.67
C SER A 643 -6.56 43.45 -67.54
N ILE A 644 -5.52 43.14 -66.77
CA ILE A 644 -4.85 44.01 -65.78
C ILE A 644 -3.75 44.84 -66.48
N PRO A 645 -3.34 46.00 -65.92
CA PRO A 645 -1.90 46.29 -65.72
C PRO A 645 -1.61 46.80 -64.28
N SER A 646 -0.59 46.33 -63.54
CA SER A 646 0.88 46.44 -63.70
C SER A 646 1.42 47.85 -63.33
N GLY A 647 2.48 48.10 -62.56
CA GLY A 647 3.57 47.32 -61.93
C GLY A 647 4.27 48.18 -60.84
N ALA A 648 5.19 47.70 -60.00
CA ALA A 648 6.54 47.21 -60.35
C ALA A 648 7.17 46.25 -59.29
N LEU A 649 8.06 45.39 -59.78
CA LEU A 649 8.91 44.36 -59.12
C LEU A 649 10.35 44.93 -58.85
N PRO A 650 11.40 44.19 -58.33
CA PRO A 650 11.57 42.72 -58.36
C PRO A 650 12.42 41.98 -57.26
N VAL A 651 12.48 40.63 -57.41
CA VAL A 651 13.49 39.62 -56.96
C VAL A 651 13.44 39.21 -55.45
N GLU A 652 13.47 37.96 -54.95
CA GLU A 652 13.84 36.59 -55.39
C GLU A 652 13.21 35.52 -54.44
N GLY A 653 12.95 34.30 -54.94
CA GLY A 653 13.32 33.04 -54.27
C GLY A 653 12.47 32.45 -53.12
N PRO A 654 11.93 31.20 -53.24
CA PRO A 654 11.03 30.55 -52.27
C PRO A 654 11.83 29.70 -51.24
N VAL A 655 11.26 29.18 -50.14
CA VAL A 655 10.48 27.93 -50.11
C VAL A 655 9.64 27.87 -48.83
N VAL A 656 8.39 27.49 -49.08
CA VAL A 656 7.29 27.19 -48.17
C VAL A 656 7.46 25.77 -47.63
N GLU A 657 7.23 25.53 -46.34
CA GLU A 657 6.13 24.68 -45.89
C GLU A 657 5.99 24.65 -44.34
N PRO A 658 4.79 24.28 -43.85
CA PRO A 658 4.24 24.69 -42.58
C PRO A 658 3.97 23.51 -41.61
N VAL A 659 3.50 23.87 -40.42
CA VAL A 659 2.49 23.19 -39.59
C VAL A 659 2.15 21.73 -39.91
N THR A 660 2.34 20.82 -38.95
CA THR A 660 1.32 19.79 -38.61
C THR A 660 1.56 19.17 -37.23
N ASN A 661 0.43 18.75 -36.65
CA ASN A 661 0.20 18.28 -35.28
C ASN A 661 0.82 16.91 -34.93
N PRO A 662 0.84 16.53 -33.64
CA PRO A 662 1.51 15.35 -33.12
C PRO A 662 0.59 14.12 -33.11
N ASP A 663 1.10 13.03 -33.65
CA ASP A 663 0.76 11.65 -33.28
C ASP A 663 2.01 10.81 -33.54
N SER A 664 2.47 10.04 -32.55
CA SER A 664 3.18 8.73 -32.66
C SER A 664 4.10 8.47 -31.45
N GLU A 665 3.94 7.27 -30.88
CA GLU A 665 4.86 6.61 -29.95
C GLU A 665 6.28 6.46 -30.54
N PRO A 666 7.33 6.32 -29.71
CA PRO A 666 8.59 5.72 -30.16
C PRO A 666 8.68 4.25 -29.75
N GLY A 667 8.57 3.37 -30.75
CA GLY A 667 8.94 1.96 -30.67
C GLY A 667 10.46 1.76 -30.68
N ALA A 668 10.90 0.74 -29.94
CA ALA A 668 12.26 0.23 -29.93
C ALA A 668 12.50 -0.75 -31.10
N THR A 669 13.65 -0.59 -31.74
CA THR A 669 14.11 -1.34 -32.90
C THR A 669 14.42 -2.80 -32.56
N VAL A 670 13.73 -3.72 -33.24
CA VAL A 670 14.00 -5.16 -33.27
C VAL A 670 15.12 -5.45 -34.27
N ARG A 671 16.12 -6.24 -33.87
CA ARG A 671 17.04 -6.95 -34.78
C ARG A 671 16.48 -8.37 -35.02
N GLN A 672 16.21 -8.70 -36.29
CA GLN A 672 15.94 -10.05 -36.76
C GLN A 672 17.22 -10.91 -36.83
N PRO A 673 17.05 -12.24 -36.84
CA PRO A 673 17.43 -13.01 -38.03
C PRO A 673 16.32 -13.96 -38.52
N GLY A 674 16.22 -14.14 -39.85
CA GLY A 674 15.52 -15.26 -40.52
C GLY A 674 16.39 -16.53 -40.54
N SER A 675 16.02 -17.66 -41.13
CA SER A 675 14.83 -18.13 -41.86
C SER A 675 14.95 -19.66 -42.06
N GLU A 676 13.81 -20.32 -42.25
CA GLU A 676 13.57 -21.60 -42.96
C GLU A 676 13.89 -22.97 -42.32
N GLY A 677 12.84 -23.82 -42.34
CA GLY A 677 12.85 -25.23 -41.94
C GLY A 677 11.44 -25.84 -41.90
N GLU A 678 10.78 -25.87 -43.05
CA GLU A 678 9.80 -26.88 -43.56
C GLU A 678 8.62 -27.40 -42.70
N ALA A 679 7.41 -27.23 -43.23
CA ALA A 679 6.14 -27.61 -42.62
C ALA A 679 5.79 -29.10 -42.85
N VAL A 680 5.41 -29.79 -41.76
CA VAL A 680 4.62 -31.04 -41.76
C VAL A 680 3.25 -30.70 -41.17
N PRO A 681 2.12 -31.19 -41.73
CA PRO A 681 0.79 -30.81 -41.25
C PRO A 681 0.50 -31.49 -39.91
N TYR A 682 0.51 -30.73 -38.80
CA TYR A 682 0.09 -31.23 -37.49
C TYR A 682 -1.38 -30.86 -37.25
N THR A 683 -2.26 -31.84 -37.44
CA THR A 683 -3.59 -31.86 -36.83
C THR A 683 -3.47 -32.41 -35.42
N GLY A 684 -3.61 -31.55 -34.40
CA GLY A 684 -3.70 -32.00 -33.01
C GLY A 684 -3.70 -30.84 -32.04
N GLY A 685 -4.77 -30.70 -31.27
CA GLY A 685 -4.84 -29.74 -30.17
C GLY A 685 -3.70 -29.95 -29.17
N LEU A 686 -3.27 -28.87 -28.51
CA LEU A 686 -2.26 -28.91 -27.45
C LEU A 686 -2.60 -30.01 -26.40
N PRO A 687 -1.62 -30.80 -25.93
CA PRO A 687 -1.87 -31.87 -24.97
C PRO A 687 -2.13 -31.32 -23.56
N VAL A 688 -2.98 -32.01 -22.77
CA VAL A 688 -3.15 -31.73 -21.34
C VAL A 688 -1.92 -32.27 -20.59
N VAL A 689 -1.32 -31.47 -19.71
CA VAL A 689 -0.13 -31.86 -18.95
C VAL A 689 -0.50 -32.10 -17.49
N PHE A 690 -0.24 -33.30 -16.98
CA PHE A 690 -0.39 -33.65 -15.57
C PHE A 690 0.95 -33.57 -14.85
N SER A 691 1.00 -32.86 -13.73
CA SER A 691 2.20 -32.67 -12.90
C SER A 691 1.97 -33.16 -11.48
N LEU A 692 2.80 -34.09 -11.01
CA LEU A 692 2.73 -34.59 -9.63
C LEU A 692 3.66 -33.76 -8.73
N HIS A 693 3.12 -32.98 -7.80
CA HIS A 693 3.93 -32.10 -6.93
C HIS A 693 4.44 -32.79 -5.67
N GLY A 694 3.67 -33.74 -5.12
CA GLY A 694 4.09 -34.43 -3.91
C GLY A 694 3.07 -35.42 -3.37
N VAL A 695 3.53 -36.26 -2.44
CA VAL A 695 2.72 -37.28 -1.78
C VAL A 695 2.83 -37.14 -0.27
N VAL A 696 1.68 -37.12 0.41
CA VAL A 696 1.60 -37.17 1.87
C VAL A 696 1.19 -38.59 2.26
N HIS A 697 2.10 -39.33 2.92
CA HIS A 697 1.86 -40.67 3.43
C HIS A 697 2.54 -40.86 4.81
N GLY A 698 1.97 -41.70 5.68
CA GLY A 698 2.48 -41.97 7.03
C GLY A 698 1.83 -43.23 7.63
N GLU A 699 2.37 -43.78 8.72
CA GLU A 699 1.82 -45.00 9.35
C GLU A 699 0.34 -44.82 9.73
N GLY A 700 -0.54 -45.66 9.18
CA GLY A 700 -1.99 -45.60 9.40
C GLY A 700 -2.76 -44.56 8.56
N ILE A 701 -2.10 -43.81 7.66
CA ILE A 701 -2.72 -42.76 6.85
C ILE A 701 -2.68 -43.15 5.36
N SER A 702 -3.85 -43.24 4.73
CA SER A 702 -3.94 -43.50 3.28
C SER A 702 -3.24 -42.39 2.48
N PRO A 703 -2.44 -42.74 1.45
CA PRO A 703 -1.62 -41.77 0.73
C PRO A 703 -2.50 -40.75 -0.02
N VAL A 704 -2.13 -39.48 0.09
CA VAL A 704 -2.78 -38.35 -0.58
C VAL A 704 -1.79 -37.66 -1.52
N PHE A 705 -2.18 -37.50 -2.79
CA PHE A 705 -1.33 -36.96 -3.84
C PHE A 705 -1.74 -35.51 -4.14
N ARG A 706 -0.78 -34.59 -4.20
CA ARG A 706 -0.99 -33.22 -4.67
C ARG A 706 -0.45 -33.11 -6.10
N ALA A 707 -1.30 -32.71 -7.02
CA ALA A 707 -0.98 -32.61 -8.44
C ALA A 707 -1.58 -31.35 -9.05
N SER A 708 -1.17 -30.98 -10.25
CA SER A 708 -1.88 -30.01 -11.08
C SER A 708 -2.07 -30.53 -12.50
N VAL A 709 -3.11 -30.05 -13.15
CA VAL A 709 -3.38 -30.30 -14.56
C VAL A 709 -3.37 -28.97 -15.29
N GLN A 710 -2.56 -28.88 -16.33
CA GLN A 710 -2.53 -27.74 -17.23
C GLN A 710 -3.27 -28.09 -18.53
N TYR A 711 -4.28 -27.28 -18.84
CA TYR A 711 -5.11 -27.45 -20.03
C TYR A 711 -4.54 -26.68 -21.24
N PRO A 712 -5.01 -26.97 -22.47
CA PRO A 712 -4.57 -26.32 -23.71
C PRO A 712 -4.70 -24.80 -23.72
N ASP A 713 -5.60 -24.26 -22.91
CA ASP A 713 -5.88 -22.83 -22.74
C ASP A 713 -4.95 -22.16 -21.70
N GLN A 714 -3.90 -22.85 -21.26
CA GLN A 714 -2.95 -22.45 -20.22
C GLN A 714 -3.56 -22.28 -18.82
N THR A 715 -4.80 -22.72 -18.59
CA THR A 715 -5.36 -22.76 -17.24
C THR A 715 -4.77 -23.92 -16.46
N GLU A 716 -4.37 -23.65 -15.22
CA GLU A 716 -3.81 -24.65 -14.31
C GLU A 716 -4.78 -24.91 -13.16
N THR A 717 -5.18 -26.17 -12.99
CA THR A 717 -6.06 -26.59 -11.89
C THR A 717 -5.27 -27.46 -10.92
N SER A 718 -5.28 -27.09 -9.63
CA SER A 718 -4.67 -27.90 -8.57
C SER A 718 -5.63 -28.99 -8.09
N LEU A 719 -5.12 -30.21 -7.90
CA LEU A 719 -5.86 -31.41 -7.53
C LEU A 719 -5.26 -32.06 -6.29
N THR A 720 -6.13 -32.57 -5.42
CA THR A 720 -5.76 -33.45 -4.31
C THR A 720 -6.43 -34.81 -4.54
N LEU A 721 -5.63 -35.83 -4.84
CA LEU A 721 -6.08 -37.14 -5.30
C LEU A 721 -5.87 -38.21 -4.22
N ARG A 722 -6.75 -39.21 -4.20
CA ARG A 722 -6.55 -40.51 -3.52
C ARG A 722 -6.46 -41.64 -4.55
N LEU A 723 -5.97 -42.80 -4.13
CA LEU A 723 -5.97 -44.00 -4.99
C LEU A 723 -7.41 -44.32 -5.44
N GLY A 724 -7.57 -44.61 -6.72
CA GLY A 724 -8.85 -44.85 -7.39
C GLY A 724 -9.55 -43.60 -7.93
N GLN A 725 -9.11 -42.39 -7.59
CA GLN A 725 -9.77 -41.14 -7.98
C GLN A 725 -9.37 -40.71 -9.41
N GLY A 726 -10.37 -40.23 -10.17
CA GLY A 726 -10.19 -39.71 -11.53
C GLY A 726 -9.44 -38.39 -11.58
N ILE A 727 -8.67 -38.20 -12.66
CA ILE A 727 -7.82 -37.04 -12.92
C ILE A 727 -8.44 -36.20 -14.04
N VAL A 728 -8.41 -36.70 -15.28
CA VAL A 728 -9.07 -36.10 -16.46
C VAL A 728 -9.48 -37.21 -17.42
N GLY A 729 -10.73 -37.18 -17.90
CA GLY A 729 -11.29 -38.25 -18.74
C GLY A 729 -11.26 -39.59 -18.01
N ASP A 730 -10.74 -40.62 -18.66
CA ASP A 730 -10.64 -41.98 -18.12
C ASP A 730 -9.39 -42.20 -17.22
N TRP A 731 -8.50 -41.20 -17.11
CA TRP A 731 -7.28 -41.31 -16.32
C TRP A 731 -7.56 -41.27 -14.82
N ARG A 732 -6.99 -42.22 -14.07
CA ARG A 732 -7.13 -42.34 -12.61
C ARG A 732 -5.81 -42.73 -11.96
N ALA A 733 -5.64 -42.37 -10.69
CA ALA A 733 -4.56 -42.86 -9.85
C ALA A 733 -4.81 -44.34 -9.49
N SER A 734 -4.00 -45.28 -10.00
CA SER A 734 -4.25 -46.72 -9.80
C SER A 734 -3.51 -47.27 -8.59
N GLU A 735 -2.20 -47.04 -8.50
CA GLU A 735 -1.33 -47.70 -7.53
C GLU A 735 -0.24 -46.75 -7.05
N TYR A 736 0.21 -46.94 -5.82
CA TYR A 736 1.31 -46.17 -5.24
C TYR A 736 2.28 -47.09 -4.51
N ASN A 737 3.56 -46.99 -4.88
CA ASN A 737 4.63 -47.68 -4.17
C ASN A 737 5.23 -46.73 -3.12
N ALA A 738 5.01 -47.03 -1.84
CA ALA A 738 5.45 -46.19 -0.72
C ALA A 738 6.98 -46.18 -0.52
N GLU A 739 7.68 -47.27 -0.86
CA GLU A 739 9.15 -47.36 -0.74
C GLU A 739 9.83 -46.52 -1.83
N ALA A 740 9.35 -46.62 -3.06
CA ALA A 740 9.91 -45.88 -4.20
C ALA A 740 9.32 -44.47 -4.35
N LYS A 741 8.26 -44.13 -3.60
CA LYS A 741 7.45 -42.91 -3.70
C LYS A 741 6.92 -42.62 -5.11
N LYS A 742 6.61 -43.65 -5.88
CA LYS A 742 6.13 -43.52 -7.27
C LYS A 742 4.63 -43.74 -7.36
N LEU A 743 3.94 -42.86 -8.07
CA LEU A 743 2.51 -42.96 -8.37
C LEU A 743 2.32 -43.51 -9.79
N THR A 744 1.46 -44.50 -9.93
CA THR A 744 1.01 -45.04 -11.20
C THR A 744 -0.35 -44.45 -11.55
N ILE A 745 -0.47 -43.87 -12.75
CA ILE A 745 -1.74 -43.40 -13.32
C ILE A 745 -2.09 -44.22 -14.57
N THR A 746 -3.38 -44.47 -14.80
CA THR A 746 -3.83 -45.27 -15.95
C THR A 746 -5.20 -44.81 -16.46
N ASN A 747 -5.42 -44.95 -17.76
CA ASN A 747 -6.74 -44.84 -18.40
C ASN A 747 -7.30 -46.20 -18.85
N GLY A 748 -6.75 -47.31 -18.35
CA GLY A 748 -7.12 -48.67 -18.73
C GLY A 748 -6.44 -49.20 -20.01
N LYS A 749 -5.92 -48.32 -20.89
CA LYS A 749 -5.15 -48.70 -22.09
C LYS A 749 -3.65 -48.40 -21.98
N LYS A 750 -3.31 -47.31 -21.30
CA LYS A 750 -1.93 -46.87 -21.03
C LYS A 750 -1.73 -46.74 -19.52
N MET A 751 -0.52 -47.04 -19.06
CA MET A 751 -0.09 -46.90 -17.67
C MET A 751 1.19 -46.08 -17.63
N LEU A 752 1.22 -45.06 -16.78
CA LEU A 752 2.34 -44.13 -16.65
C LEU A 752 2.78 -44.09 -15.18
N LEU A 753 4.09 -44.17 -14.96
CA LEU A 753 4.71 -44.15 -13.65
C LEU A 753 5.38 -42.79 -13.44
N LEU A 754 5.03 -42.11 -12.35
CA LEU A 754 5.43 -40.73 -12.07
C LEU A 754 6.18 -40.65 -10.74
N ASN A 755 7.31 -39.95 -10.74
CA ASN A 755 7.97 -39.51 -9.51
C ASN A 755 7.43 -38.13 -9.08
N PRO A 756 7.58 -37.75 -7.80
CA PRO A 756 7.29 -36.40 -7.35
C PRO A 756 8.18 -35.38 -8.08
N GLY A 757 7.57 -34.40 -8.72
CA GLY A 757 8.19 -33.39 -9.58
C GLY A 757 8.07 -33.68 -11.07
N ASP A 758 7.65 -34.89 -11.47
CA ASP A 758 7.49 -35.25 -12.88
C ASP A 758 6.18 -34.70 -13.47
N HIS A 759 6.24 -34.39 -14.76
CA HIS A 759 5.09 -33.98 -15.56
C HIS A 759 4.98 -34.85 -16.82
N VAL A 760 3.76 -35.27 -17.15
CA VAL A 760 3.50 -36.10 -18.33
C VAL A 760 2.25 -35.62 -19.06
N SER A 761 2.34 -35.61 -20.40
CA SER A 761 1.20 -35.33 -21.27
C SER A 761 0.20 -36.49 -21.26
N ILE A 762 -1.06 -36.19 -20.94
CA ILE A 762 -2.17 -37.13 -20.95
C ILE A 762 -3.23 -36.70 -21.97
N ASP A 763 -3.80 -37.67 -22.68
CA ASP A 763 -4.81 -37.42 -23.71
C ASP A 763 -6.14 -37.03 -23.04
N SER A 764 -6.77 -35.93 -23.48
CA SER A 764 -7.99 -35.37 -22.87
C SER A 764 -9.30 -35.96 -23.40
N ALA A 765 -9.23 -36.97 -24.28
CA ALA A 765 -10.41 -37.51 -24.94
C ALA A 765 -11.22 -38.41 -23.98
N THR A 766 -12.39 -37.93 -23.58
CA THR A 766 -13.46 -38.75 -23.00
C THR A 766 -13.94 -39.71 -24.09
N THR A 767 -13.72 -41.02 -23.94
CA THR A 767 -14.35 -42.00 -24.81
C THR A 767 -15.81 -42.14 -24.37
N MET A 768 -16.68 -41.24 -24.82
CA MET A 768 -18.12 -41.48 -24.75
C MET A 768 -18.45 -42.62 -25.70
N GLU A 769 -18.70 -43.82 -25.18
CA GLU A 769 -19.57 -44.75 -25.90
C GLU A 769 -20.98 -44.14 -25.95
N PRO A 770 -21.62 -44.08 -27.14
CA PRO A 770 -22.92 -43.44 -27.27
C PRO A 770 -24.00 -44.33 -26.67
N GLY A 771 -24.49 -43.95 -25.48
CA GLY A 771 -25.84 -44.28 -25.04
C GLY A 771 -25.96 -44.89 -23.65
N GLN A 772 -26.15 -44.06 -22.63
CA GLN A 772 -27.10 -44.37 -21.55
C GLN A 772 -27.50 -43.11 -20.77
N PRO A 773 -28.80 -42.88 -20.52
CA PRO A 773 -29.28 -41.67 -19.87
C PRO A 773 -29.05 -41.69 -18.35
N GLU A 774 -28.71 -40.52 -17.81
CA GLU A 774 -28.42 -40.27 -16.40
C GLU A 774 -29.59 -40.62 -15.47
N LYS A 775 -29.23 -41.11 -14.27
CA LYS A 775 -30.08 -41.16 -13.08
C LYS A 775 -29.41 -40.40 -11.94
#